data_AF-A0A9N9RDH4-F1
#
_entry.id   AF-A0A9N9RDH4-F1
#
_cell.length_a   1.000
_cell.length_b   1.000
_cell.length_c   1.000
_cell.angle_alpha   90.00
_cell.angle_beta   90.00
_cell.angle_gamma   90.00
#
_symmetry.space_group_name_H-M   'P 1'
#
loop_
_entity.id
_entity.type
_entity.pdbx_description
1 polymer ?
#
loop_
_entity_poly.entity_id
_entity_poly.type
_entity_poly.pdbx_seq_one_letter_code
_entity_poly.pdbx_strand_id
1 'polypeptide(L)'
;MYPESFSFTEITVTKGIFRLACEHVLRTMRRGRETLLTLLEAFVYDPLVEWGSGAGTGTGGGKRRRTQRDVRAALAMLAVRAQELKHDLRQATEQYTSILPEIKQAAENWLKEDEEVASIETKLEECQQQMALIKEIEAFGPNLSSHPLYAISQKYSSYKQAKNAVEDSMKALVKILNDFDTQIEAFAETTEALNGPQLMSWVQEFSGNNDDDEIPIFEYIKEFLTNAGQSSMLTQCEQAEAELNQCTKQTKNLVRSCLELLTQYVAVSQYYPQSHTEYHRIVMFRKYLATALESKSPEVCREVSNQVTALCSETNNADSAQILAYNYRLQAILAEANVNLNKAIERLQLEGGPDALNIAQEAYNEAKTNISNWVRTEEGAAHALECVVVGMLVNLNRRILMLENGAQSAGDCLVDLTSREGEWFLDDMSALSMQAVELLSLLPLQAASAEETALPLAVECVRNANLLLADLVQLNFNFSTIILPEALKKVHSEDPSVLLMITELNTVIINSPVPLNDLLTQLEMHLRYLVMDMESPAGGAQAAAAELRAQYEALLSAAGAEGRAGQSAGRMLLMGFNGLFAAVELRAREMADHLTTPLPPAWRKIDHISDAAHMSRPMLRSVLEDIFLVRRVQAVAEVFASCVTMARAFTGTLPAPHAAPLDTAALCKPVRRSYLCSMLIL
;
A
#
# COMPACT_ATOMS: atom_id res chain seq x y z
N MET A 1 3.29 -75.84 -81.24
CA MET A 1 2.99 -76.33 -79.88
C MET A 1 2.13 -75.27 -79.24
N TYR A 2 0.85 -75.57 -78.98
CA TYR A 2 -0.02 -74.82 -78.07
C TYR A 2 0.27 -75.26 -76.62
N PRO A 3 -0.29 -74.59 -75.59
CA PRO A 3 -1.01 -73.32 -75.57
C PRO A 3 -0.06 -72.22 -75.01
N GLU A 4 -0.40 -71.10 -74.36
CA GLU A 4 -1.62 -70.44 -73.81
C GLU A 4 -1.53 -68.91 -74.07
N SER A 5 -2.58 -68.09 -73.94
CA SER A 5 -4.01 -68.35 -73.67
C SER A 5 -4.87 -67.52 -74.65
N PHE A 6 -5.90 -68.12 -75.23
CA PHE A 6 -6.97 -67.37 -75.91
C PHE A 6 -7.95 -66.81 -74.87
N SER A 7 -8.71 -65.78 -75.23
CA SER A 7 -9.97 -65.36 -74.60
C SER A 7 -10.03 -65.28 -73.06
N PHE A 8 -9.95 -64.06 -72.54
CA PHE A 8 -11.20 -63.37 -72.16
C PHE A 8 -11.15 -61.84 -72.37
N THR A 9 -10.10 -61.36 -73.04
CA THR A 9 -9.59 -59.99 -72.86
C THR A 9 -8.95 -59.45 -74.14
N GLU A 10 -9.41 -58.26 -74.53
CA GLU A 10 -8.59 -57.16 -75.06
C GLU A 10 -7.84 -57.37 -76.39
N ILE A 11 -6.92 -56.44 -76.72
CA ILE A 11 -6.16 -56.37 -77.98
C ILE A 11 -7.02 -56.13 -79.26
N THR A 12 -7.95 -55.16 -79.21
CA THR A 12 -8.36 -54.36 -80.40
C THR A 12 -7.26 -53.38 -80.88
N VAL A 13 -6.01 -53.67 -80.50
CA VAL A 13 -4.88 -52.74 -80.37
C VAL A 13 -4.03 -52.65 -81.65
N THR A 14 -3.96 -53.69 -82.48
CA THR A 14 -2.92 -53.79 -83.53
C THR A 14 -3.29 -53.24 -84.90
N LYS A 15 -4.59 -53.11 -85.24
CA LYS A 15 -5.05 -52.56 -86.54
C LYS A 15 -6.24 -51.59 -86.44
N GLY A 16 -6.63 -51.19 -85.23
CA GLY A 16 -7.75 -50.28 -84.96
C GLY A 16 -7.33 -48.93 -84.36
N ILE A 17 -8.21 -48.38 -83.51
CA ILE A 17 -8.12 -47.04 -82.90
C ILE A 17 -6.76 -46.79 -82.22
N PHE A 18 -6.18 -47.80 -81.54
CA PHE A 18 -4.89 -47.66 -80.88
C PHE A 18 -3.74 -47.31 -81.85
N ARG A 19 -3.68 -47.92 -83.04
CA ARG A 19 -2.67 -47.53 -84.06
C ARG A 19 -2.87 -46.07 -84.47
N LEU A 20 -4.12 -45.66 -84.70
CA LEU A 20 -4.48 -44.29 -85.04
C LEU A 20 -4.08 -43.31 -83.94
N ALA A 21 -4.28 -43.68 -82.66
CA ALA A 21 -3.85 -42.91 -81.50
C ALA A 21 -2.31 -42.82 -81.40
N CYS A 22 -1.57 -43.93 -81.56
CA CYS A 22 -0.11 -43.91 -81.56
C CYS A 22 0.48 -43.06 -82.70
N GLU A 23 -0.07 -43.17 -83.91
CA GLU A 23 0.35 -42.30 -85.02
C GLU A 23 0.00 -40.82 -84.78
N HIS A 24 -1.12 -40.54 -84.10
CA HIS A 24 -1.51 -39.18 -83.74
C HIS A 24 -0.59 -38.61 -82.64
N VAL A 25 -0.32 -39.36 -81.57
CA VAL A 25 0.63 -38.99 -80.51
C VAL A 25 2.03 -38.76 -81.08
N LEU A 26 2.53 -39.64 -81.95
CA LEU A 26 3.83 -39.46 -82.60
C LEU A 26 3.85 -38.26 -83.56
N ARG A 27 2.74 -37.94 -84.24
CA ARG A 27 2.59 -36.69 -85.01
C ARG A 27 2.63 -35.46 -84.10
N THR A 28 1.93 -35.49 -82.97
CA THR A 28 1.91 -34.39 -81.99
C THR A 28 3.27 -34.18 -81.32
N MET A 29 3.96 -35.24 -80.88
CA MET A 29 5.32 -35.16 -80.33
C MET A 29 6.34 -34.69 -81.37
N ARG A 30 6.21 -35.08 -82.65
CA ARG A 30 7.05 -34.54 -83.73
C ARG A 30 6.75 -33.08 -84.03
N ARG A 31 5.49 -32.64 -83.94
CA ARG A 31 5.10 -31.23 -84.10
C ARG A 31 5.57 -30.36 -82.94
N GLY A 32 5.62 -30.90 -81.71
CA GLY A 32 6.18 -30.27 -80.52
C GLY A 32 7.67 -30.59 -80.28
N ARG A 33 8.41 -31.05 -81.29
CA ARG A 33 9.81 -31.52 -81.13
C ARG A 33 10.72 -30.44 -80.55
N GLU A 34 10.61 -29.20 -81.02
CA GLU A 34 11.45 -28.10 -80.56
C GLU A 34 11.17 -27.76 -79.10
N THR A 35 9.89 -27.74 -78.70
CA THR A 35 9.46 -27.50 -77.32
C THR A 35 9.91 -28.61 -76.36
N LEU A 36 9.93 -29.86 -76.82
CA LEU A 36 10.48 -30.99 -76.06
C LEU A 36 12.01 -30.93 -75.97
N LEU A 37 12.69 -30.48 -77.04
CA LEU A 37 14.15 -30.34 -77.05
C LEU A 37 14.64 -29.20 -76.17
N THR A 38 14.01 -28.03 -76.17
CA THR A 38 14.41 -26.91 -75.28
C THR A 38 14.18 -27.23 -73.80
N LEU A 39 13.14 -28.00 -73.47
CA LEU A 39 12.97 -28.58 -72.13
C LEU A 39 14.11 -29.56 -71.76
N LEU A 40 14.51 -30.43 -72.69
CA LEU A 40 15.60 -31.38 -72.47
C LEU A 40 16.96 -30.68 -72.34
N GLU A 41 17.18 -29.63 -73.13
CA GLU A 41 18.37 -28.77 -73.09
C GLU A 41 18.47 -28.01 -71.76
N ALA A 42 17.34 -27.52 -71.22
CA ALA A 42 17.29 -26.94 -69.88
C ALA A 42 17.72 -27.95 -68.79
N PHE A 43 17.28 -29.22 -68.87
CA PHE A 43 17.70 -30.28 -67.93
C PHE A 43 19.16 -30.73 -68.09
N VAL A 44 19.80 -30.46 -69.24
CA VAL A 44 21.25 -30.70 -69.43
C VAL A 44 22.09 -29.61 -68.74
N TYR A 45 21.57 -28.39 -68.65
CA TYR A 45 22.26 -27.25 -68.02
C TYR A 45 21.81 -26.94 -66.58
N ASP A 46 20.89 -27.72 -66.01
CA ASP A 46 20.48 -27.58 -64.60
C ASP A 46 21.59 -28.09 -63.64
N PRO A 47 22.20 -27.22 -62.82
CA PRO A 47 23.29 -27.59 -61.91
C PRO A 47 22.84 -28.46 -60.71
N LEU A 48 21.55 -28.78 -60.60
CA LEU A 48 20.99 -29.68 -59.57
C LEU A 48 20.84 -31.13 -60.07
N VAL A 49 21.06 -31.42 -61.36
CA VAL A 49 20.90 -32.76 -61.94
C VAL A 49 22.24 -33.51 -61.99
N GLU A 50 22.43 -34.49 -61.09
CA GLU A 50 23.64 -35.32 -61.05
C GLU A 50 23.64 -36.42 -62.14
N TRP A 51 24.12 -36.07 -63.33
CA TRP A 51 24.44 -37.03 -64.39
C TRP A 51 25.64 -37.91 -63.97
N GLY A 52 25.34 -39.12 -63.47
CA GLY A 52 26.27 -39.95 -62.70
C GLY A 52 27.61 -40.26 -63.37
N SER A 53 28.70 -40.08 -62.62
CA SER A 53 30.07 -40.43 -63.04
C SER A 53 30.21 -41.94 -63.28
N GLY A 54 30.79 -42.32 -64.42
CA GLY A 54 31.07 -43.70 -64.77
C GLY A 54 32.02 -44.42 -63.81
N ALA A 55 31.97 -45.75 -63.82
CA ALA A 55 32.72 -46.62 -62.91
C ALA A 55 34.25 -46.57 -63.14
N GLY A 56 35.04 -46.60 -62.05
CA GLY A 56 36.50 -46.68 -62.14
C GLY A 56 37.23 -46.49 -60.80
N THR A 57 37.28 -47.54 -59.98
CA THR A 57 38.32 -47.83 -58.95
C THR A 57 38.92 -46.67 -58.11
N GLY A 58 38.73 -46.69 -56.79
CA GLY A 58 39.70 -46.07 -55.86
C GLY A 58 39.12 -45.24 -54.72
N THR A 59 39.12 -45.84 -53.52
CA THR A 59 39.19 -45.22 -52.18
C THR A 59 39.43 -43.70 -52.11
N GLY A 60 38.46 -42.92 -51.59
CA GLY A 60 38.72 -41.55 -51.11
C GLY A 60 37.48 -40.65 -50.98
N GLY A 61 37.02 -40.39 -49.75
CA GLY A 61 35.89 -39.48 -49.49
C GLY A 61 36.23 -37.99 -49.68
N GLY A 62 36.21 -37.51 -50.92
CA GLY A 62 36.59 -36.14 -51.27
C GLY A 62 35.47 -35.10 -51.21
N LYS A 63 35.09 -34.61 -50.02
CA LYS A 63 34.26 -33.38 -49.91
C LYS A 63 34.99 -32.20 -50.58
N ARG A 64 34.50 -31.72 -51.73
CA ARG A 64 34.95 -30.43 -52.31
C ARG A 64 34.60 -29.30 -51.34
N ARG A 65 35.59 -28.88 -50.55
CA ARG A 65 35.49 -27.82 -49.55
C ARG A 65 35.29 -26.48 -50.26
N ARG A 66 34.03 -26.05 -50.43
CA ARG A 66 33.64 -24.73 -51.00
C ARG A 66 34.57 -23.66 -50.44
N THR A 67 35.31 -22.98 -51.30
CA THR A 67 36.24 -21.94 -50.88
C THR A 67 35.48 -20.65 -50.58
N GLN A 68 36.07 -19.78 -49.77
CA GLN A 68 35.46 -18.48 -49.45
C GLN A 68 35.32 -17.57 -50.70
N ARG A 69 36.09 -17.83 -51.76
CA ARG A 69 35.91 -17.18 -53.08
C ARG A 69 34.65 -17.68 -53.78
N ASP A 70 34.41 -18.99 -53.81
CA ASP A 70 33.21 -19.55 -54.46
C ASP A 70 31.93 -19.05 -53.80
N VAL A 71 31.92 -18.99 -52.46
CA VAL A 71 30.79 -18.45 -51.68
C VAL A 71 30.61 -16.95 -51.93
N ARG A 72 31.70 -16.16 -51.99
CA ARG A 72 31.62 -14.73 -52.33
C ARG A 72 31.17 -14.47 -53.78
N ALA A 73 31.60 -15.30 -54.73
CA ALA A 73 31.18 -15.20 -56.12
C ALA A 73 29.69 -15.56 -56.28
N ALA A 74 29.23 -16.63 -55.63
CA ALA A 74 27.82 -17.00 -55.58
C ALA A 74 26.96 -15.89 -54.93
N LEU A 75 27.40 -15.31 -53.81
CA LEU A 75 26.72 -14.18 -53.16
C LEU A 75 26.73 -12.91 -54.02
N ALA A 76 27.81 -12.64 -54.77
CA ALA A 76 27.87 -11.50 -55.69
C ALA A 76 26.92 -11.68 -56.88
N MET A 77 26.86 -12.87 -57.49
CA MET A 77 25.89 -13.14 -58.56
C MET A 77 24.44 -13.18 -58.03
N LEU A 78 24.22 -13.64 -56.79
CA LEU A 78 22.92 -13.55 -56.12
C LEU A 78 22.52 -12.08 -55.89
N ALA A 79 23.46 -11.21 -55.49
CA ALA A 79 23.22 -9.78 -55.28
C ALA A 79 22.92 -9.05 -56.60
N VAL A 80 23.64 -9.37 -57.68
CA VAL A 80 23.32 -8.88 -59.04
C VAL A 80 21.93 -9.35 -59.46
N ARG A 81 21.63 -10.65 -59.33
CA ARG A 81 20.34 -11.20 -59.75
C ARG A 81 19.17 -10.69 -58.90
N ALA A 82 19.39 -10.42 -57.61
CA ALA A 82 18.42 -9.76 -56.75
C ALA A 82 18.19 -8.29 -57.13
N GLN A 83 19.23 -7.58 -57.60
CA GLN A 83 19.11 -6.20 -58.08
C GLN A 83 18.44 -6.11 -59.47
N GLU A 84 18.65 -7.10 -60.35
CA GLU A 84 17.90 -7.28 -61.60
C GLU A 84 16.42 -7.56 -61.31
N LEU A 85 16.13 -8.61 -60.53
CA LEU A 85 14.76 -8.95 -60.13
C LEU A 85 14.06 -7.81 -59.38
N LYS A 86 14.80 -6.96 -58.66
CA LYS A 86 14.25 -5.75 -58.01
C LYS A 86 13.81 -4.68 -59.00
N HIS A 87 14.35 -4.63 -60.22
CA HIS A 87 13.82 -3.77 -61.27
C HIS A 87 12.51 -4.36 -61.83
N ASP A 88 12.51 -5.64 -62.21
CA ASP A 88 11.33 -6.34 -62.74
C ASP A 88 10.16 -6.32 -61.73
N LEU A 89 10.44 -6.63 -60.45
CA LEU A 89 9.47 -6.60 -59.36
C LEU A 89 8.95 -5.18 -59.11
N ARG A 90 9.78 -4.16 -59.27
CA ARG A 90 9.35 -2.75 -59.14
C ARG A 90 8.47 -2.33 -60.30
N GLN A 91 8.80 -2.70 -61.54
CA GLN A 91 7.97 -2.44 -62.71
C GLN A 91 6.61 -3.16 -62.60
N ALA A 92 6.61 -4.42 -62.17
CA ALA A 92 5.38 -5.15 -61.87
C ALA A 92 4.59 -4.49 -60.73
N THR A 93 5.26 -4.04 -59.66
CA THR A 93 4.61 -3.31 -58.55
C THR A 93 3.99 -2.00 -59.03
N GLU A 94 4.68 -1.23 -59.87
CA GLU A 94 4.16 0.03 -60.44
C GLU A 94 2.96 -0.24 -61.36
N GLN A 95 2.99 -1.30 -62.18
CA GLN A 95 1.85 -1.74 -63.01
C GLN A 95 0.64 -2.20 -62.16
N TYR A 96 0.86 -3.03 -61.14
CA TYR A 96 -0.21 -3.41 -60.20
C TYR A 96 -0.73 -2.20 -59.42
N THR A 97 0.12 -1.23 -59.06
CA THR A 97 -0.31 -0.01 -58.35
C THR A 97 -1.11 0.94 -59.26
N SER A 98 -0.91 0.93 -60.58
CA SER A 98 -1.79 1.63 -61.54
C SER A 98 -3.11 0.91 -61.81
N ILE A 99 -3.11 -0.42 -61.84
CA ILE A 99 -4.30 -1.22 -62.21
C ILE A 99 -5.21 -1.54 -61.00
N LEU A 100 -4.65 -1.70 -59.79
CA LEU A 100 -5.43 -1.97 -58.58
C LEU A 100 -6.47 -0.88 -58.26
N PRO A 101 -6.22 0.43 -58.46
CA PRO A 101 -7.25 1.46 -58.35
C PRO A 101 -8.41 1.27 -59.35
N GLU A 102 -8.12 0.89 -60.61
CA GLU A 102 -9.13 0.65 -61.63
C GLU A 102 -9.96 -0.61 -61.32
N ILE A 103 -9.29 -1.71 -60.92
CA ILE A 103 -9.97 -2.94 -60.45
C ILE A 103 -10.79 -2.66 -59.20
N LYS A 104 -10.26 -1.87 -58.25
CA LYS A 104 -11.01 -1.45 -57.06
C LYS A 104 -12.24 -0.65 -57.44
N GLN A 105 -12.12 0.34 -58.33
CA GLN A 105 -13.25 1.16 -58.77
C GLN A 105 -14.28 0.33 -59.55
N ALA A 106 -13.83 -0.62 -60.38
CA ALA A 106 -14.72 -1.56 -61.05
C ALA A 106 -15.43 -2.51 -60.06
N ALA A 107 -14.75 -2.96 -59.00
CA ALA A 107 -15.35 -3.76 -57.94
C ALA A 107 -16.28 -2.95 -57.02
N GLU A 108 -15.99 -1.68 -56.74
CA GLU A 108 -16.87 -0.76 -56.02
C GLU A 108 -18.08 -0.34 -56.86
N ASN A 109 -17.99 -0.37 -58.20
CA ASN A 109 -19.13 -0.16 -59.09
C ASN A 109 -19.95 -1.44 -59.23
N TRP A 110 -19.31 -2.60 -59.43
CA TRP A 110 -19.99 -3.88 -59.43
C TRP A 110 -20.70 -4.14 -58.09
N LEU A 111 -20.09 -3.81 -56.95
CA LEU A 111 -20.73 -3.94 -55.63
C LEU A 111 -21.97 -3.04 -55.51
N LYS A 112 -21.98 -1.83 -56.10
CA LYS A 112 -23.19 -1.00 -56.15
C LYS A 112 -24.25 -1.58 -57.09
N GLU A 113 -23.85 -2.11 -58.23
CA GLU A 113 -24.79 -2.79 -59.16
C GLU A 113 -25.34 -4.08 -58.54
N ASP A 114 -24.56 -4.82 -57.75
CA ASP A 114 -24.94 -6.01 -57.00
C ASP A 114 -25.83 -5.65 -55.79
N GLU A 115 -25.52 -4.58 -55.05
CA GLU A 115 -26.40 -4.00 -54.02
C GLU A 115 -27.73 -3.49 -54.63
N GLU A 116 -27.70 -2.82 -55.79
CA GLU A 116 -28.89 -2.38 -56.49
C GLU A 116 -29.71 -3.56 -57.00
N VAL A 117 -29.09 -4.57 -57.62
CA VAL A 117 -29.72 -5.82 -58.07
C VAL A 117 -30.30 -6.59 -56.88
N ALA A 118 -29.56 -6.81 -55.80
CA ALA A 118 -30.07 -7.42 -54.58
C ALA A 118 -31.21 -6.60 -53.97
N SER A 119 -31.18 -5.27 -54.07
CA SER A 119 -32.31 -4.41 -53.68
C SER A 119 -33.51 -4.53 -54.62
N ILE A 120 -33.33 -4.96 -55.87
CA ILE A 120 -34.40 -5.18 -56.85
C ILE A 120 -34.94 -6.61 -56.73
N GLU A 121 -34.08 -7.60 -56.47
CA GLU A 121 -34.45 -8.98 -56.19
C GLU A 121 -35.20 -9.08 -54.86
N THR A 122 -34.76 -8.41 -53.79
CA THR A 122 -35.56 -8.31 -52.55
C THR A 122 -36.89 -7.60 -52.76
N LYS A 123 -36.95 -6.50 -53.54
CA LYS A 123 -38.24 -5.86 -53.92
C LYS A 123 -39.10 -6.78 -54.81
N LEU A 124 -38.50 -7.66 -55.60
CA LEU A 124 -39.18 -8.63 -56.45
C LEU A 124 -39.70 -9.81 -55.61
N GLU A 125 -38.94 -10.30 -54.64
CA GLU A 125 -39.38 -11.26 -53.63
C GLU A 125 -40.49 -10.66 -52.76
N GLU A 126 -40.37 -9.41 -52.32
CA GLU A 126 -41.44 -8.67 -51.65
C GLU A 126 -42.68 -8.57 -52.55
N CYS A 127 -42.55 -8.25 -53.84
CA CYS A 127 -43.66 -8.25 -54.78
C CYS A 127 -44.26 -9.66 -55.00
N GLN A 128 -43.44 -10.71 -55.02
CA GLN A 128 -43.91 -12.09 -55.14
C GLN A 128 -44.60 -12.57 -53.86
N GLN A 129 -44.11 -12.19 -52.69
CA GLN A 129 -44.74 -12.43 -51.38
C GLN A 129 -46.03 -11.62 -51.25
N GLN A 130 -46.08 -10.35 -51.68
CA GLN A 130 -47.30 -9.56 -51.76
C GLN A 130 -48.30 -10.18 -52.74
N MET A 131 -47.86 -10.66 -53.90
CA MET A 131 -48.69 -11.39 -54.87
C MET A 131 -49.20 -12.73 -54.32
N ALA A 132 -48.40 -13.42 -53.50
CA ALA A 132 -48.82 -14.63 -52.80
C ALA A 132 -49.86 -14.30 -51.71
N LEU A 133 -49.62 -13.28 -50.88
CA LEU A 133 -50.57 -12.79 -49.88
C LEU A 133 -51.88 -12.32 -50.51
N ILE A 134 -51.84 -11.65 -51.68
CA ILE A 134 -53.04 -11.28 -52.45
C ILE A 134 -53.80 -12.54 -52.88
N LYS A 135 -53.11 -13.57 -53.39
CA LYS A 135 -53.74 -14.85 -53.77
C LYS A 135 -54.28 -15.65 -52.57
N GLU A 136 -53.65 -15.56 -51.40
CA GLU A 136 -54.20 -16.11 -50.15
C GLU A 136 -55.48 -15.34 -49.76
N ILE A 137 -55.46 -14.01 -49.75
CA ILE A 137 -56.64 -13.16 -49.50
C ILE A 137 -57.79 -13.50 -50.46
N GLU A 138 -57.50 -13.64 -51.76
CA GLU A 138 -58.46 -14.08 -52.79
C GLU A 138 -59.03 -15.48 -52.49
N ALA A 139 -58.20 -16.43 -52.04
CA ALA A 139 -58.62 -17.78 -51.68
C ALA A 139 -59.44 -17.86 -50.39
N PHE A 140 -59.22 -16.96 -49.42
CA PHE A 140 -60.01 -16.89 -48.17
C PHE A 140 -61.40 -16.24 -48.38
N GLY A 141 -61.56 -15.38 -49.39
CA GLY A 141 -62.85 -14.85 -49.84
C GLY A 141 -63.70 -14.25 -48.69
N PRO A 142 -64.95 -14.70 -48.47
CA PRO A 142 -65.81 -14.12 -47.43
C PRO A 142 -65.34 -14.42 -45.98
N ASN A 143 -64.37 -15.32 -45.78
CA ASN A 143 -63.85 -15.69 -44.45
C ASN A 143 -62.61 -14.88 -44.03
N LEU A 144 -62.43 -13.69 -44.60
CA LEU A 144 -61.26 -12.80 -44.40
C LEU A 144 -60.93 -12.46 -42.94
N SER A 145 -61.91 -12.54 -42.03
CA SER A 145 -61.76 -12.33 -40.59
C SER A 145 -60.85 -13.37 -39.90
N SER A 146 -60.56 -14.50 -40.57
CA SER A 146 -59.63 -15.53 -40.10
C SER A 146 -58.16 -15.29 -40.52
N HIS A 147 -57.89 -14.28 -41.35
CA HIS A 147 -56.57 -14.12 -41.98
C HIS A 147 -55.52 -13.50 -41.03
N PRO A 148 -54.26 -13.98 -40.99
CA PRO A 148 -53.21 -13.44 -40.11
C PRO A 148 -52.93 -11.94 -40.29
N LEU A 149 -53.15 -11.39 -41.49
CA LEU A 149 -53.05 -9.94 -41.75
C LEU A 149 -54.08 -9.11 -40.99
N TYR A 150 -55.27 -9.65 -40.69
CA TYR A 150 -56.29 -8.94 -39.91
C TYR A 150 -55.79 -8.61 -38.50
N ALA A 151 -54.93 -9.47 -37.94
CA ALA A 151 -54.25 -9.26 -36.67
C ALA A 151 -52.93 -8.47 -36.79
N ILE A 152 -52.42 -8.15 -37.98
CA ILE A 152 -51.08 -7.55 -38.12
C ILE A 152 -51.01 -6.12 -37.60
N SER A 153 -52.11 -5.36 -37.70
CA SER A 153 -52.24 -4.03 -37.06
C SER A 153 -52.13 -4.14 -35.53
N GLN A 154 -52.73 -5.18 -34.94
CA GLN A 154 -52.69 -5.45 -33.49
C GLN A 154 -51.32 -6.00 -33.03
N LYS A 155 -50.65 -6.80 -33.87
CA LYS A 155 -49.26 -7.24 -33.63
C LYS A 155 -48.26 -6.09 -33.75
N TYR A 156 -48.45 -5.20 -34.72
CA TYR A 156 -47.60 -4.02 -34.89
C TYR A 156 -47.82 -2.98 -33.78
N SER A 157 -49.06 -2.77 -33.33
CA SER A 157 -49.33 -1.87 -32.20
C SER A 157 -48.76 -2.40 -30.89
N SER A 158 -48.87 -3.72 -30.62
CA SER A 158 -48.23 -4.34 -29.44
C SER A 158 -46.70 -4.35 -29.54
N TYR A 159 -46.11 -4.63 -30.70
CA TYR A 159 -44.66 -4.47 -30.92
C TYR A 159 -44.21 -3.02 -30.69
N LYS A 160 -44.93 -2.04 -31.22
CA LYS A 160 -44.60 -0.61 -31.03
C LYS A 160 -44.73 -0.20 -29.56
N GLN A 161 -45.76 -0.68 -28.84
CA GLN A 161 -45.90 -0.45 -27.41
C GLN A 161 -44.74 -1.07 -26.62
N ALA A 162 -44.36 -2.32 -26.91
CA ALA A 162 -43.24 -2.99 -26.26
C ALA A 162 -41.90 -2.29 -26.56
N LYS A 163 -41.64 -1.91 -27.82
CA LYS A 163 -40.45 -1.17 -28.22
C LYS A 163 -40.36 0.18 -27.50
N ASN A 164 -41.44 0.98 -27.53
CA ASN A 164 -41.49 2.26 -26.83
C ASN A 164 -41.26 2.07 -25.31
N ALA A 165 -41.90 1.08 -24.68
CA ALA A 165 -41.72 0.80 -23.26
C ALA A 165 -40.27 0.42 -22.91
N VAL A 166 -39.57 -0.33 -23.78
CA VAL A 166 -38.14 -0.62 -23.61
C VAL A 166 -37.29 0.63 -23.79
N GLU A 167 -37.51 1.43 -24.85
CA GLU A 167 -36.77 2.68 -25.06
C GLU A 167 -36.96 3.69 -23.91
N ASP A 168 -38.18 3.82 -23.39
CA ASP A 168 -38.49 4.72 -22.28
C ASP A 168 -37.95 4.19 -20.94
N SER A 169 -37.94 2.87 -20.74
CA SER A 169 -37.25 2.23 -19.60
C SER A 169 -35.73 2.44 -19.66
N MET A 170 -35.12 2.34 -20.84
CA MET A 170 -33.69 2.61 -21.03
C MET A 170 -33.35 4.09 -20.76
N LYS A 171 -34.19 5.04 -21.18
CA LYS A 171 -34.03 6.47 -20.85
C LYS A 171 -34.13 6.71 -19.33
N ALA A 172 -35.06 6.03 -18.65
CA ALA A 172 -35.18 6.11 -17.19
C ALA A 172 -33.94 5.53 -16.47
N LEU A 173 -33.43 4.38 -16.93
CA LEU A 173 -32.19 3.78 -16.40
C LEU A 173 -30.97 4.69 -16.59
N VAL A 174 -30.79 5.28 -17.78
CA VAL A 174 -29.72 6.26 -18.05
C VAL A 174 -29.82 7.45 -17.09
N LYS A 175 -31.03 7.97 -16.85
CA LYS A 175 -31.21 9.06 -15.88
C LYS A 175 -30.81 8.64 -14.46
N ILE A 176 -31.25 7.47 -14.00
CA ILE A 176 -30.92 6.95 -12.66
C ILE A 176 -29.40 6.72 -12.51
N LEU A 177 -28.73 6.26 -13.56
CA LEU A 177 -27.27 6.11 -13.57
C LEU A 177 -26.57 7.46 -13.43
N ASN A 178 -26.97 8.48 -14.19
CA ASN A 178 -26.42 9.84 -14.06
C ASN A 178 -26.71 10.44 -12.67
N ASP A 179 -27.92 10.23 -12.14
CA ASP A 179 -28.32 10.67 -10.81
C ASP A 179 -27.46 9.98 -9.71
N PHE A 180 -27.02 8.74 -9.91
CA PHE A 180 -26.08 8.02 -9.01
C PHE A 180 -24.62 8.44 -9.20
N ASP A 181 -24.15 8.63 -10.44
CA ASP A 181 -22.78 9.08 -10.72
C ASP A 181 -22.52 10.45 -10.08
N THR A 182 -23.46 11.39 -10.24
CA THR A 182 -23.42 12.70 -9.58
C THR A 182 -23.30 12.60 -8.05
N GLN A 183 -23.95 11.60 -7.42
CA GLN A 183 -23.88 11.38 -5.97
C GLN A 183 -22.54 10.77 -5.53
N ILE A 184 -21.95 9.90 -6.35
CA ILE A 184 -20.64 9.27 -6.09
C ILE A 184 -19.53 10.33 -6.25
N GLU A 185 -19.59 11.13 -7.32
CA GLU A 185 -18.65 12.22 -7.59
C GLU A 185 -18.70 13.29 -6.49
N ALA A 186 -19.89 13.80 -6.15
CA ALA A 186 -20.03 14.80 -5.09
C ALA A 186 -19.59 14.30 -3.70
N PHE A 187 -19.78 13.01 -3.41
CA PHE A 187 -19.25 12.40 -2.17
C PHE A 187 -17.72 12.32 -2.18
N ALA A 188 -17.11 11.95 -3.31
CA ALA A 188 -15.66 11.90 -3.46
C ALA A 188 -15.03 13.29 -3.32
N GLU A 189 -15.55 14.29 -4.05
CA GLU A 189 -15.08 15.69 -3.97
C GLU A 189 -15.21 16.26 -2.55
N THR A 190 -16.34 16.02 -1.88
CA THR A 190 -16.53 16.45 -0.48
C THR A 190 -15.55 15.75 0.46
N THR A 191 -15.28 14.46 0.25
CA THR A 191 -14.35 13.67 1.07
C THR A 191 -12.91 14.13 0.87
N GLU A 192 -12.50 14.48 -0.35
CA GLU A 192 -11.18 15.04 -0.65
C GLU A 192 -11.03 16.45 -0.04
N ALA A 193 -12.02 17.33 -0.20
CA ALA A 193 -12.00 18.68 0.37
C ALA A 193 -11.92 18.67 1.91
N LEU A 194 -12.65 17.76 2.58
CA LEU A 194 -12.67 17.66 4.04
C LEU A 194 -11.42 17.00 4.64
N ASN A 195 -10.79 16.04 3.95
CA ASN A 195 -9.54 15.42 4.40
C ASN A 195 -8.29 16.18 3.93
N GLY A 196 -8.43 17.09 2.97
CA GLY A 196 -7.39 17.99 2.50
C GLY A 196 -7.13 19.18 3.45
N PRO A 197 -6.26 20.13 3.04
CA PRO A 197 -5.89 21.27 3.88
C PRO A 197 -7.02 22.30 4.07
N GLN A 198 -8.11 22.21 3.30
CA GLN A 198 -9.17 23.22 3.28
C GLN A 198 -9.85 23.40 4.65
N LEU A 199 -10.19 22.30 5.32
CA LEU A 199 -10.79 22.35 6.66
C LEU A 199 -9.86 23.02 7.67
N MET A 200 -8.56 22.69 7.64
CA MET A 200 -7.57 23.32 8.52
C MET A 200 -7.40 24.81 8.24
N SER A 201 -7.54 25.26 6.98
CA SER A 201 -7.51 26.70 6.66
C SER A 201 -8.71 27.45 7.24
N TRP A 202 -9.93 26.89 7.17
CA TRP A 202 -11.10 27.48 7.83
C TRP A 202 -10.97 27.46 9.36
N VAL A 203 -10.46 26.37 9.94
CA VAL A 203 -10.21 26.32 11.39
C VAL A 203 -9.23 27.42 11.80
N GLN A 204 -8.15 27.66 11.04
CA GLN A 204 -7.22 28.75 11.33
C GLN A 204 -7.86 30.15 11.16
N GLU A 205 -8.61 30.37 10.08
CA GLU A 205 -9.30 31.63 9.78
C GLU A 205 -10.29 32.04 10.89
N PHE A 206 -11.04 31.08 11.44
CA PHE A 206 -12.08 31.33 12.45
C PHE A 206 -11.67 31.02 13.91
N SER A 207 -10.44 30.57 14.17
CA SER A 207 -9.94 30.33 15.54
C SER A 207 -9.18 31.51 16.16
N GLY A 208 -8.79 32.51 15.37
CA GLY A 208 -8.03 33.66 15.84
C GLY A 208 -8.81 34.53 16.84
N ASN A 209 -8.12 35.02 17.87
CA ASN A 209 -8.66 36.02 18.80
C ASN A 209 -8.75 37.38 18.10
N ASN A 210 -9.76 37.56 17.24
CA ASN A 210 -10.16 38.87 16.73
C ASN A 210 -10.98 39.61 17.81
N ASP A 211 -10.34 39.79 18.96
CA ASP A 211 -10.64 40.72 20.06
C ASP A 211 -9.76 41.97 19.92
N ASP A 212 -9.41 42.36 18.69
CA ASP A 212 -9.00 43.74 18.41
C ASP A 212 -10.10 44.67 18.93
N ASP A 213 -9.72 45.73 19.64
CA ASP A 213 -10.66 46.71 20.18
C ASP A 213 -11.41 47.41 19.02
N GLU A 214 -12.59 46.90 18.67
CA GLU A 214 -13.51 47.46 17.69
C GLU A 214 -14.00 48.85 18.18
N ILE A 215 -13.19 49.89 17.93
CA ILE A 215 -13.47 51.29 18.28
C ILE A 215 -14.85 51.66 17.72
N PRO A 216 -15.82 52.11 18.56
CA PRO A 216 -17.17 52.40 18.10
C PRO A 216 -17.16 53.42 16.96
N ILE A 217 -17.72 53.02 15.81
CA ILE A 217 -17.75 53.81 14.58
C ILE A 217 -18.43 55.16 14.82
N PHE A 218 -19.40 55.19 15.74
CA PHE A 218 -20.14 56.39 16.11
C PHE A 218 -19.43 57.31 17.11
N GLU A 219 -18.32 56.89 17.73
CA GLU A 219 -17.52 57.76 18.62
C GLU A 219 -16.98 58.98 17.85
N TYR A 220 -16.51 58.78 16.61
CA TYR A 220 -15.97 59.84 15.75
C TYR A 220 -16.99 60.93 15.37
N ILE A 221 -18.30 60.67 15.45
CA ILE A 221 -19.36 61.65 15.15
C ILE A 221 -20.19 62.06 16.38
N LYS A 222 -19.84 61.55 17.56
CA LYS A 222 -20.52 61.74 18.84
C LYS A 222 -20.69 63.21 19.21
N GLU A 223 -19.61 63.99 19.11
CA GLU A 223 -19.62 65.43 19.39
C GLU A 223 -20.49 66.20 18.37
N PHE A 224 -20.37 65.88 17.08
CA PHE A 224 -21.14 66.54 16.02
C PHE A 224 -22.65 66.32 16.17
N LEU A 225 -23.10 65.09 16.36
CA LEU A 225 -24.53 64.77 16.53
C LEU A 225 -25.10 65.36 17.83
N THR A 226 -24.30 65.39 18.90
CA THR A 226 -24.69 66.01 20.18
C THR A 226 -24.86 67.52 20.01
N ASN A 227 -23.90 68.20 19.39
CA ASN A 227 -23.94 69.64 19.12
C ASN A 227 -25.04 70.03 18.11
N ALA A 228 -25.44 69.12 17.22
CA ALA A 228 -26.58 69.28 16.32
C ALA A 228 -27.96 69.00 16.96
N GLY A 229 -28.01 68.61 18.25
CA GLY A 229 -29.24 68.29 18.95
C GLY A 229 -29.86 66.93 18.58
N GLN A 230 -29.09 66.05 17.92
CA GLN A 230 -29.52 64.73 17.43
C GLN A 230 -29.05 63.58 18.34
N SER A 231 -29.01 63.80 19.65
CA SER A 231 -28.52 62.80 20.62
C SER A 231 -29.34 61.51 20.63
N SER A 232 -30.65 61.57 20.35
CA SER A 232 -31.49 60.38 20.19
C SER A 232 -31.12 59.53 18.98
N MET A 233 -30.67 60.15 17.87
CA MET A 233 -30.16 59.44 16.70
C MET A 233 -28.82 58.76 17.02
N LEU A 234 -27.93 59.46 17.75
CA LEU A 234 -26.68 58.86 18.23
C LEU A 234 -26.94 57.60 19.08
N THR A 235 -27.86 57.65 20.05
CA THR A 235 -28.19 56.48 20.88
C THR A 235 -28.77 55.32 20.06
N GLN A 236 -29.56 55.59 19.01
CA GLN A 236 -30.05 54.55 18.10
C GLN A 236 -28.92 53.94 17.26
N CYS A 237 -27.93 54.74 16.85
CA CYS A 237 -26.74 54.28 16.16
C CYS A 237 -25.84 53.42 17.06
N GLU A 238 -25.57 53.87 18.30
CA GLU A 238 -24.82 53.10 19.32
C GLU A 238 -25.52 51.78 19.66
N GLN A 239 -26.85 51.75 19.75
CA GLN A 239 -27.60 50.50 19.94
C GLN A 239 -27.49 49.57 18.72
N ALA A 240 -27.66 50.08 17.51
CA ALA A 240 -27.57 49.27 16.29
C ALA A 240 -26.16 48.69 16.08
N GLU A 241 -25.12 49.43 16.46
CA GLU A 241 -23.73 48.95 16.51
C GLU A 241 -23.55 47.84 17.55
N ALA A 242 -24.08 48.00 18.77
CA ALA A 242 -24.04 46.96 19.78
C ALA A 242 -24.77 45.67 19.35
N GLU A 243 -25.95 45.80 18.71
CA GLU A 243 -26.71 44.67 18.16
C GLU A 243 -25.95 43.98 17.01
N LEU A 244 -25.31 44.74 16.11
CA LEU A 244 -24.49 44.20 15.03
C LEU A 244 -23.25 43.46 15.55
N ASN A 245 -22.56 44.04 16.54
CA ASN A 245 -21.36 43.43 17.13
C ASN A 245 -21.73 42.18 17.95
N GLN A 246 -22.89 42.18 18.62
CA GLN A 246 -23.44 40.98 19.24
C GLN A 246 -23.77 39.88 18.21
N CYS A 247 -24.46 40.22 17.11
CA CYS A 247 -24.76 39.26 16.03
C CYS A 247 -23.48 38.71 15.39
N THR A 248 -22.46 39.54 15.23
CA THR A 248 -21.15 39.16 14.69
C THR A 248 -20.42 38.20 15.64
N LYS A 249 -20.38 38.49 16.95
CA LYS A 249 -19.78 37.58 17.95
C LYS A 249 -20.55 36.26 18.07
N GLN A 250 -21.89 36.28 18.01
CA GLN A 250 -22.70 35.06 17.94
C GLN A 250 -22.42 34.25 16.67
N THR A 251 -22.27 34.90 15.52
CA THR A 251 -21.95 34.25 14.24
C THR A 251 -20.55 33.63 14.26
N LYS A 252 -19.52 34.36 14.74
CA LYS A 252 -18.15 33.84 14.96
C LYS A 252 -18.20 32.55 15.82
N ASN A 253 -18.91 32.58 16.95
CA ASN A 253 -19.04 31.43 17.85
C ASN A 253 -19.78 30.22 17.22
N LEU A 254 -20.84 30.47 16.44
CA LEU A 254 -21.57 29.41 15.73
C LEU A 254 -20.73 28.78 14.62
N VAL A 255 -20.02 29.58 13.82
CA VAL A 255 -19.10 29.08 12.78
C VAL A 255 -18.00 28.22 13.41
N ARG A 256 -17.38 28.69 14.50
CA ARG A 256 -16.40 27.92 15.26
C ARG A 256 -16.96 26.59 15.77
N SER A 257 -18.15 26.61 16.39
CA SER A 257 -18.82 25.39 16.88
C SER A 257 -19.09 24.39 15.74
N CYS A 258 -19.50 24.86 14.56
CA CYS A 258 -19.71 24.03 13.38
C CYS A 258 -18.39 23.45 12.83
N LEU A 259 -17.30 24.23 12.83
CA LEU A 259 -15.97 23.76 12.41
C LEU A 259 -15.38 22.74 13.39
N GLU A 260 -15.60 22.91 14.70
CA GLU A 260 -15.21 21.95 15.74
C GLU A 260 -15.97 20.62 15.57
N LEU A 261 -17.29 20.66 15.34
CA LEU A 261 -18.10 19.47 15.04
C LEU A 261 -17.69 18.81 13.70
N LEU A 262 -17.39 19.60 12.66
CA LEU A 262 -16.93 19.09 11.37
C LEU A 262 -15.55 18.42 11.49
N THR A 263 -14.65 18.98 12.30
CA THR A 263 -13.33 18.40 12.59
C THR A 263 -13.47 17.08 13.35
N GLN A 264 -14.39 16.99 14.32
CA GLN A 264 -14.70 15.72 15.00
C GLN A 264 -15.28 14.68 14.03
N TYR A 265 -16.20 15.09 13.14
CA TYR A 265 -16.74 14.20 12.10
C TYR A 265 -15.65 13.67 11.16
N VAL A 266 -14.75 14.54 10.68
CA VAL A 266 -13.62 14.13 9.81
C VAL A 266 -12.66 13.20 10.54
N ALA A 267 -12.32 13.47 11.80
CA ALA A 267 -11.47 12.60 12.60
C ALA A 267 -12.06 11.19 12.77
N VAL A 268 -13.39 11.05 12.84
CA VAL A 268 -14.07 9.74 12.86
C VAL A 268 -14.18 9.12 11.46
N SER A 269 -14.48 9.91 10.42
CA SER A 269 -14.62 9.40 9.05
C SER A 269 -13.33 8.80 8.48
N GLN A 270 -12.17 9.25 8.98
CA GLN A 270 -10.84 8.67 8.66
C GLN A 270 -10.64 7.22 9.14
N TYR A 271 -11.57 6.65 9.90
CA TYR A 271 -11.60 5.22 10.26
C TYR A 271 -12.61 4.41 9.42
N TYR A 272 -13.31 5.03 8.47
CA TYR A 272 -14.30 4.33 7.64
C TYR A 272 -13.60 3.44 6.59
N PRO A 273 -13.92 2.13 6.49
CA PRO A 273 -13.20 1.22 5.61
C PRO A 273 -13.53 1.47 4.13
N GLN A 274 -12.52 1.43 3.26
CA GLN A 274 -12.71 1.65 1.82
C GLN A 274 -13.67 0.64 1.18
N SER A 275 -13.65 -0.62 1.62
CA SER A 275 -14.59 -1.64 1.12
C SER A 275 -16.05 -1.29 1.37
N HIS A 276 -16.38 -0.65 2.50
CA HIS A 276 -17.76 -0.22 2.79
C HIS A 276 -18.22 0.91 1.85
N THR A 277 -17.30 1.71 1.30
CA THR A 277 -17.59 2.69 0.25
C THR A 277 -17.72 2.03 -1.12
N GLU A 278 -16.83 1.10 -1.48
CA GLU A 278 -16.89 0.37 -2.76
C GLU A 278 -18.14 -0.50 -2.90
N TYR A 279 -18.51 -1.22 -1.84
CA TYR A 279 -19.72 -2.04 -1.77
C TYR A 279 -20.96 -1.25 -1.30
N HIS A 280 -20.88 0.08 -1.20
CA HIS A 280 -22.04 0.89 -0.82
C HIS A 280 -23.20 0.70 -1.79
N ARG A 281 -24.44 0.68 -1.26
CA ARG A 281 -25.66 0.35 -2.01
C ARG A 281 -25.82 1.15 -3.30
N ILE A 282 -25.46 2.44 -3.31
CA ILE A 282 -25.52 3.29 -4.51
C ILE A 282 -24.54 2.79 -5.59
N VAL A 283 -23.29 2.49 -5.22
CA VAL A 283 -22.25 1.99 -6.15
C VAL A 283 -22.64 0.62 -6.72
N MET A 284 -23.17 -0.26 -5.87
CA MET A 284 -23.63 -1.59 -6.28
C MET A 284 -24.86 -1.52 -7.19
N PHE A 285 -25.87 -0.71 -6.86
CA PHE A 285 -27.02 -0.48 -7.74
C PHE A 285 -26.60 0.14 -9.08
N ARG A 286 -25.71 1.13 -9.07
CA ARG A 286 -25.12 1.75 -10.28
C ARG A 286 -24.45 0.70 -11.17
N LYS A 287 -23.63 -0.18 -10.59
CA LYS A 287 -22.98 -1.31 -11.29
C LYS A 287 -24.00 -2.28 -11.91
N TYR A 288 -25.04 -2.65 -11.18
CA TYR A 288 -26.07 -3.57 -11.68
C TYR A 288 -26.95 -2.95 -12.78
N LEU A 289 -27.39 -1.71 -12.62
CA LEU A 289 -28.22 -1.03 -13.62
C LEU A 289 -27.44 -0.75 -14.92
N ALA A 290 -26.14 -0.47 -14.85
CA ALA A 290 -25.27 -0.40 -16.03
C ALA A 290 -25.21 -1.76 -16.76
N THR A 291 -25.00 -2.86 -16.01
CA THR A 291 -24.98 -4.23 -16.55
C THR A 291 -26.29 -4.60 -17.26
N ALA A 292 -27.44 -4.17 -16.71
CA ALA A 292 -28.75 -4.37 -17.34
C ALA A 292 -28.92 -3.54 -18.63
N LEU A 293 -28.45 -2.29 -18.64
CA LEU A 293 -28.54 -1.36 -19.77
C LEU A 293 -27.63 -1.77 -20.95
N GLU A 294 -26.43 -2.28 -20.67
CA GLU A 294 -25.48 -2.77 -21.67
C GLU A 294 -25.97 -4.07 -22.34
N SER A 295 -26.32 -5.06 -21.52
CA SER A 295 -26.68 -6.41 -21.99
C SER A 295 -28.01 -6.48 -22.74
N LYS A 296 -29.00 -5.67 -22.34
CA LYS A 296 -30.36 -5.60 -22.94
C LYS A 296 -31.10 -6.95 -22.96
N SER A 297 -30.64 -7.96 -22.22
CA SER A 297 -31.30 -9.26 -22.10
C SER A 297 -32.32 -9.25 -20.96
N PRO A 298 -33.53 -9.80 -21.16
CA PRO A 298 -34.51 -9.96 -20.09
C PRO A 298 -34.02 -10.91 -18.97
N GLU A 299 -33.06 -11.79 -19.26
CA GLU A 299 -32.47 -12.72 -18.29
C GLU A 299 -31.54 -11.97 -17.33
N VAL A 300 -30.67 -11.10 -17.85
CA VAL A 300 -29.78 -10.25 -17.05
C VAL A 300 -30.58 -9.22 -16.25
N CYS A 301 -31.64 -8.63 -16.83
CA CYS A 301 -32.56 -7.77 -16.08
C CYS A 301 -33.22 -8.51 -14.89
N ARG A 302 -33.55 -9.80 -15.05
CA ARG A 302 -34.10 -10.62 -13.96
C ARG A 302 -33.02 -10.96 -12.92
N GLU A 303 -31.80 -11.23 -13.34
CA GLU A 303 -30.67 -11.46 -12.42
C GLU A 303 -30.36 -10.21 -11.58
N VAL A 304 -30.24 -9.05 -12.23
CA VAL A 304 -30.08 -7.73 -11.57
C VAL A 304 -31.23 -7.45 -10.59
N SER A 305 -32.48 -7.75 -10.96
CA SER A 305 -33.62 -7.62 -10.04
C SER A 305 -33.50 -8.52 -8.81
N ASN A 306 -32.94 -9.73 -8.95
CA ASN A 306 -32.68 -10.63 -7.82
C ASN A 306 -31.54 -10.11 -6.94
N GLN A 307 -30.44 -9.63 -7.54
CA GLN A 307 -29.28 -9.06 -6.84
C GLN A 307 -29.66 -7.81 -6.02
N VAL A 308 -30.46 -6.90 -6.59
CA VAL A 308 -31.02 -5.74 -5.88
C VAL A 308 -31.95 -6.18 -4.74
N THR A 309 -32.77 -7.21 -4.95
CA THR A 309 -33.67 -7.74 -3.91
C THR A 309 -32.87 -8.36 -2.74
N ALA A 310 -31.77 -9.07 -3.03
CA ALA A 310 -30.88 -9.63 -2.02
C ALA A 310 -30.28 -8.52 -1.12
N LEU A 311 -29.61 -7.52 -1.71
CA LEU A 311 -29.00 -6.39 -0.99
C LEU A 311 -29.99 -5.50 -0.20
N CYS A 312 -31.28 -5.53 -0.56
CA CYS A 312 -32.36 -4.89 0.21
C CYS A 312 -32.92 -5.76 1.34
N SER A 313 -32.69 -7.09 1.32
CA SER A 313 -33.16 -8.05 2.33
C SER A 313 -32.08 -8.46 3.34
N GLU A 314 -30.80 -8.29 2.99
CA GLU A 314 -29.66 -8.48 3.88
C GLU A 314 -29.75 -7.56 5.11
N THR A 315 -30.16 -8.17 6.22
CA THR A 315 -30.24 -7.57 7.56
C THR A 315 -29.38 -8.42 8.49
N ASN A 316 -28.07 -8.19 8.45
CA ASN A 316 -27.08 -8.90 9.27
C ASN A 316 -27.18 -8.50 10.76
N ASN A 317 -28.19 -9.08 11.42
CA ASN A 317 -28.49 -8.85 12.83
C ASN A 317 -27.36 -9.34 13.77
N ALA A 318 -26.54 -10.31 13.34
CA ALA A 318 -25.40 -10.81 14.09
C ALA A 318 -24.28 -9.75 14.16
N ASP A 319 -23.80 -9.30 13.00
CA ASP A 319 -22.74 -8.30 12.85
C ASP A 319 -23.15 -6.99 13.54
N SER A 320 -24.42 -6.58 13.35
CA SER A 320 -25.02 -5.41 14.01
C SER A 320 -24.93 -5.49 15.55
N ALA A 321 -25.15 -6.67 16.14
CA ALA A 321 -25.04 -6.88 17.58
C ALA A 321 -23.58 -6.86 18.06
N GLN A 322 -22.62 -7.32 17.25
CA GLN A 322 -21.20 -7.21 17.56
C GLN A 322 -20.71 -5.76 17.53
N ILE A 323 -21.10 -5.00 16.50
CA ILE A 323 -20.76 -3.57 16.35
C ILE A 323 -21.29 -2.75 17.54
N LEU A 324 -22.52 -3.05 18.00
CA LEU A 324 -23.07 -2.46 19.22
C LEU A 324 -22.26 -2.82 20.48
N ALA A 325 -21.87 -4.09 20.65
CA ALA A 325 -21.05 -4.52 21.78
C ALA A 325 -19.64 -3.91 21.77
N TYR A 326 -19.02 -3.77 20.58
CA TYR A 326 -17.76 -3.08 20.36
C TYR A 326 -17.86 -1.61 20.77
N ASN A 327 -18.93 -0.92 20.34
CA ASN A 327 -19.18 0.49 20.70
C ASN A 327 -19.36 0.68 22.22
N TYR A 328 -20.17 -0.13 22.89
CA TYR A 328 -20.33 -0.06 24.35
C TYR A 328 -19.01 -0.27 25.10
N ARG A 329 -18.10 -1.12 24.60
CA ARG A 329 -16.80 -1.34 25.24
C ARG A 329 -15.80 -0.22 24.93
N LEU A 330 -15.87 0.44 23.77
CA LEU A 330 -15.16 1.70 23.54
C LEU A 330 -15.64 2.82 24.48
N GLN A 331 -16.96 2.93 24.74
CA GLN A 331 -17.50 3.88 25.71
C GLN A 331 -16.96 3.62 27.13
N ALA A 332 -16.81 2.35 27.53
CA ALA A 332 -16.21 2.00 28.82
C ALA A 332 -14.72 2.40 28.91
N ILE A 333 -13.93 2.14 27.87
CA ILE A 333 -12.52 2.54 27.79
C ILE A 333 -12.39 4.08 27.84
N LEU A 334 -13.25 4.81 27.13
CA LEU A 334 -13.30 6.28 27.16
C LEU A 334 -13.67 6.82 28.55
N ALA A 335 -14.62 6.19 29.25
CA ALA A 335 -14.99 6.57 30.61
C ALA A 335 -13.83 6.36 31.60
N GLU A 336 -13.09 5.25 31.48
CA GLU A 336 -11.90 4.99 32.29
C GLU A 336 -10.75 5.97 31.98
N ALA A 337 -10.51 6.26 30.70
CA ALA A 337 -9.54 7.27 30.28
C ALA A 337 -9.87 8.66 30.86
N ASN A 338 -11.13 9.09 30.81
CA ASN A 338 -11.58 10.35 31.42
C ASN A 338 -11.43 10.36 32.95
N VAL A 339 -11.70 9.24 33.64
CA VAL A 339 -11.47 9.11 35.07
C VAL A 339 -9.98 9.23 35.41
N ASN A 340 -9.08 8.69 34.58
CA ASN A 340 -7.64 8.79 34.80
C ASN A 340 -7.08 10.17 34.43
N LEU A 341 -7.62 10.82 33.40
CA LEU A 341 -7.31 12.23 33.08
C LEU A 341 -7.72 13.17 34.21
N ASN A 342 -8.91 13.00 34.79
CA ASN A 342 -9.36 13.81 35.93
C ASN A 342 -8.42 13.66 37.14
N LYS A 343 -7.99 12.44 37.48
CA LYS A 343 -6.99 12.21 38.54
C LYS A 343 -5.64 12.91 38.25
N ALA A 344 -5.21 12.94 36.99
CA ALA A 344 -3.98 13.63 36.60
C ALA A 344 -4.11 15.16 36.72
N ILE A 345 -5.28 15.71 36.36
CA ILE A 345 -5.60 17.13 36.56
C ILE A 345 -5.68 17.47 38.06
N GLU A 346 -6.29 16.61 38.88
CA GLU A 346 -6.33 16.76 40.35
C GLU A 346 -4.93 16.75 40.98
N ARG A 347 -4.03 15.85 40.54
CA ARG A 347 -2.62 15.82 40.94
C ARG A 347 -1.90 17.13 40.57
N LEU A 348 -1.99 17.53 39.31
CA LEU A 348 -1.38 18.78 38.81
C LEU A 348 -1.88 20.01 39.59
N GLN A 349 -3.16 20.05 39.99
CA GLN A 349 -3.71 21.12 40.84
C GLN A 349 -3.16 21.09 42.27
N LEU A 350 -3.00 19.90 42.87
CA LEU A 350 -2.40 19.72 44.21
C LEU A 350 -0.91 20.08 44.22
N GLU A 351 -0.21 19.86 43.12
CA GLU A 351 1.20 20.21 42.91
C GLU A 351 1.41 21.71 42.63
N GLY A 352 0.33 22.48 42.46
CA GLY A 352 0.35 23.95 42.30
C GLY A 352 0.15 24.46 40.87
N GLY A 353 -0.24 23.58 39.93
CA GLY A 353 -0.55 23.93 38.55
C GLY A 353 0.70 24.13 37.66
N PRO A 354 0.52 24.63 36.42
CA PRO A 354 1.63 24.79 35.47
C PRO A 354 2.71 25.78 35.98
N ASP A 355 2.33 26.77 36.78
CA ASP A 355 3.26 27.76 37.33
C ASP A 355 4.19 27.18 38.40
N ALA A 356 3.79 26.10 39.08
CA ALA A 356 4.64 25.43 40.07
C ALA A 356 5.90 24.83 39.45
N LEU A 357 5.83 24.38 38.18
CA LEU A 357 6.99 23.91 37.43
C LEU A 357 8.01 25.05 37.23
N ASN A 358 7.53 26.25 36.89
CA ASN A 358 8.38 27.43 36.72
C ASN A 358 9.05 27.83 38.05
N ILE A 359 8.27 27.88 39.14
CA ILE A 359 8.76 28.20 40.49
C ILE A 359 9.81 27.16 40.95
N ALA A 360 9.57 25.86 40.71
CA ALA A 360 10.52 24.80 41.03
C ALA A 360 11.82 24.92 40.20
N GLN A 361 11.71 25.27 38.91
CA GLN A 361 12.85 25.48 38.02
C GLN A 361 13.67 26.72 38.41
N GLU A 362 13.03 27.81 38.83
CA GLU A 362 13.70 29.00 39.37
C GLU A 362 14.43 28.68 40.68
N ALA A 363 13.77 28.04 41.64
CA ALA A 363 14.38 27.63 42.91
C ALA A 363 15.55 26.64 42.70
N TYR A 364 15.45 25.72 41.74
CA TYR A 364 16.54 24.84 41.34
C TYR A 364 17.74 25.61 40.77
N ASN A 365 17.49 26.56 39.87
CA ASN A 365 18.53 27.39 39.27
C ASN A 365 19.22 28.29 40.31
N GLU A 366 18.47 28.83 41.27
CA GLU A 366 19.01 29.58 42.40
C GLU A 366 19.89 28.68 43.29
N ALA A 367 19.40 27.48 43.66
CA ALA A 367 20.16 26.51 44.45
C ALA A 367 21.48 26.10 43.77
N LYS A 368 21.44 25.81 42.46
CA LYS A 368 22.64 25.47 41.66
C LYS A 368 23.65 26.63 41.62
N THR A 369 23.15 27.86 41.52
CA THR A 369 23.97 29.09 41.59
C THR A 369 24.57 29.30 42.98
N ASN A 370 23.80 29.09 44.04
CA ASN A 370 24.25 29.24 45.43
C ASN A 370 25.30 28.19 45.81
N ILE A 371 25.15 26.94 45.38
CA ILE A 371 26.18 25.88 45.52
C ILE A 371 27.46 26.29 44.77
N SER A 372 27.35 26.73 43.52
CA SER A 372 28.50 27.17 42.72
C SER A 372 29.23 28.37 43.33
N ASN A 373 28.51 29.30 43.97
CA ASN A 373 29.12 30.42 44.69
C ASN A 373 29.83 29.95 45.96
N TRP A 374 29.20 29.10 46.78
CA TRP A 374 29.77 28.57 48.01
C TRP A 374 31.09 27.80 47.77
N VAL A 375 31.13 26.94 46.74
CA VAL A 375 32.36 26.22 46.33
C VAL A 375 33.50 27.15 45.92
N ARG A 376 33.19 28.38 45.49
CA ARG A 376 34.18 29.39 45.09
C ARG A 376 34.61 30.33 46.21
N THR A 377 33.89 30.39 47.34
CA THR A 377 34.17 31.31 48.44
C THR A 377 34.77 30.65 49.68
N GLU A 378 34.42 29.40 49.97
CA GLU A 378 34.79 28.71 51.21
C GLU A 378 35.91 27.68 51.01
N GLU A 379 36.97 27.76 51.81
CA GLU A 379 38.08 26.79 51.75
C GLU A 379 37.62 25.38 52.14
N GLY A 380 37.92 24.39 51.30
CA GLY A 380 37.51 22.99 51.52
C GLY A 380 36.09 22.64 51.07
N ALA A 381 35.27 23.62 50.64
CA ALA A 381 33.89 23.38 50.20
C ALA A 381 33.77 22.37 49.04
N ALA A 382 34.72 22.36 48.11
CA ALA A 382 34.79 21.38 47.02
C ALA A 382 34.82 19.93 47.53
N HIS A 383 35.75 19.61 48.44
CA HIS A 383 35.86 18.27 49.04
C HIS A 383 34.62 17.89 49.87
N ALA A 384 33.99 18.87 50.52
CA ALA A 384 32.74 18.65 51.26
C ALA A 384 31.57 18.34 50.30
N LEU A 385 31.48 19.04 49.17
CA LEU A 385 30.51 18.76 48.11
C LEU A 385 30.73 17.37 47.50
N GLU A 386 31.98 17.01 47.19
CA GLU A 386 32.37 15.68 46.71
C GLU A 386 31.92 14.58 47.67
N CYS A 387 32.17 14.73 48.98
CA CYS A 387 31.72 13.77 49.99
C CYS A 387 30.18 13.59 50.00
N VAL A 388 29.42 14.68 49.90
CA VAL A 388 27.95 14.65 49.86
C VAL A 388 27.44 14.03 48.56
N VAL A 389 27.95 14.47 47.41
CA VAL A 389 27.54 14.00 46.08
C VAL A 389 27.87 12.52 45.90
N VAL A 390 29.06 12.06 46.27
CA VAL A 390 29.42 10.63 46.24
C VAL A 390 28.51 9.83 47.17
N GLY A 391 28.21 10.33 48.36
CA GLY A 391 27.24 9.72 49.28
C GLY A 391 25.83 9.60 48.68
N MET A 392 25.37 10.60 47.92
CA MET A 392 24.08 10.56 47.23
C MET A 392 24.10 9.59 46.03
N LEU A 393 25.15 9.61 45.22
CA LEU A 393 25.33 8.71 44.07
C LEU A 393 25.39 7.24 44.49
N VAL A 394 26.04 6.89 45.61
CA VAL A 394 26.02 5.53 46.16
C VAL A 394 24.60 5.10 46.58
N ASN A 395 23.80 6.02 47.11
CA ASN A 395 22.40 5.74 47.46
C ASN A 395 21.50 5.61 46.22
N LEU A 396 21.73 6.39 45.15
CA LEU A 396 21.02 6.25 43.87
C LEU A 396 21.38 4.94 43.18
N ASN A 397 22.66 4.61 43.06
CA ASN A 397 23.14 3.35 42.47
C ASN A 397 22.52 2.14 43.17
N ARG A 398 22.39 2.18 44.51
CA ARG A 398 21.70 1.12 45.27
C ARG A 398 20.20 1.00 44.93
N ARG A 399 19.51 2.09 44.58
CA ARG A 399 18.10 2.05 44.14
C ARG A 399 17.97 1.54 42.71
N ILE A 400 18.85 2.00 41.82
CA ILE A 400 18.95 1.56 40.42
C ILE A 400 19.16 0.04 40.38
N LEU A 401 20.17 -0.49 41.07
CA LEU A 401 20.41 -1.93 41.20
C LEU A 401 19.20 -2.71 41.79
N MET A 402 18.42 -2.11 42.71
CA MET A 402 17.21 -2.75 43.23
C MET A 402 16.09 -2.84 42.19
N LEU A 403 15.93 -1.82 41.34
CA LEU A 403 14.95 -1.81 40.25
C LEU A 403 15.38 -2.73 39.11
N GLU A 404 16.68 -2.78 38.76
CA GLU A 404 17.24 -3.69 37.76
C GLU A 404 17.05 -5.17 38.16
N ASN A 405 17.39 -5.54 39.40
CA ASN A 405 17.15 -6.89 39.92
C ASN A 405 15.64 -7.22 39.97
N GLY A 406 14.81 -6.24 40.34
CA GLY A 406 13.35 -6.37 40.28
C GLY A 406 12.87 -6.64 38.84
N ALA A 407 13.37 -5.88 37.88
CA ALA A 407 13.00 -5.97 36.47
C ALA A 407 13.43 -7.30 35.83
N GLN A 408 14.68 -7.72 36.09
CA GLN A 408 15.21 -9.02 35.67
C GLN A 408 14.38 -10.19 36.23
N SER A 409 13.84 -10.06 37.45
CA SER A 409 12.97 -11.07 38.06
C SER A 409 11.54 -11.08 37.54
N ALA A 410 11.06 -9.99 36.93
CA ALA A 410 9.66 -9.84 36.51
C ALA A 410 9.36 -10.47 35.14
N GLY A 411 10.33 -10.52 34.22
CA GLY A 411 10.14 -11.11 32.88
C GLY A 411 8.94 -10.51 32.13
N ASP A 412 8.06 -11.35 31.59
CA ASP A 412 6.84 -10.91 30.87
C ASP A 412 5.89 -10.03 31.70
N CYS A 413 6.00 -10.05 33.04
CA CYS A 413 5.24 -9.18 33.94
C CYS A 413 5.85 -7.77 34.10
N LEU A 414 6.99 -7.45 33.48
CA LEU A 414 7.62 -6.12 33.59
C LEU A 414 6.75 -4.99 33.04
N VAL A 415 5.90 -5.29 32.06
CA VAL A 415 4.91 -4.33 31.52
C VAL A 415 3.93 -3.86 32.59
N ASP A 416 3.74 -4.67 33.63
CA ASP A 416 2.81 -4.47 34.74
C ASP A 416 3.57 -4.09 36.05
N LEU A 417 4.90 -3.89 35.99
CA LEU A 417 5.73 -3.45 37.13
C LEU A 417 5.62 -1.93 37.32
N THR A 418 4.94 -1.51 38.39
CA THR A 418 4.86 -0.12 38.84
C THR A 418 5.60 0.09 40.14
N SER A 419 6.04 1.32 40.39
CA SER A 419 6.62 1.70 41.68
C SER A 419 5.55 1.92 42.75
N ARG A 420 6.02 2.20 43.97
CA ARG A 420 5.16 2.44 45.14
C ARG A 420 4.21 3.64 44.95
N GLU A 421 4.55 4.57 44.06
CA GLU A 421 3.80 5.81 43.81
C GLU A 421 2.86 5.67 42.58
N GLY A 422 2.93 4.52 41.90
CA GLY A 422 2.05 4.13 40.80
C GLY A 422 2.58 4.51 39.41
N GLU A 423 3.79 5.03 39.31
CA GLU A 423 4.51 5.24 38.05
C GLU A 423 5.01 3.90 37.50
N TRP A 424 5.33 3.85 36.21
CA TRP A 424 5.84 2.65 35.56
C TRP A 424 7.37 2.61 35.67
N PHE A 425 7.94 1.45 35.98
CA PHE A 425 9.33 1.33 36.48
C PHE A 425 10.42 2.01 35.62
N LEU A 426 10.18 2.18 34.31
CA LEU A 426 11.11 2.86 33.41
C LEU A 426 11.14 4.37 33.63
N ASP A 427 10.01 4.96 34.01
CA ASP A 427 9.89 6.38 34.36
C ASP A 427 10.65 6.65 35.67
N ASP A 428 10.48 5.79 36.69
CA ASP A 428 11.28 5.83 37.93
C ASP A 428 12.79 5.70 37.68
N MET A 429 13.19 4.75 36.80
CA MET A 429 14.59 4.53 36.42
C MET A 429 15.18 5.75 35.70
N SER A 430 14.42 6.35 34.78
CA SER A 430 14.78 7.59 34.09
C SER A 430 14.96 8.74 35.08
N ALA A 431 14.04 8.91 36.03
CA ALA A 431 14.11 9.95 37.06
C ALA A 431 15.31 9.77 38.02
N LEU A 432 15.64 8.54 38.42
CA LEU A 432 16.82 8.25 39.24
C LEU A 432 18.14 8.45 38.48
N SER A 433 18.16 8.11 37.20
CA SER A 433 19.31 8.34 36.32
C SER A 433 19.55 9.84 36.07
N MET A 434 18.47 10.61 35.87
CA MET A 434 18.56 12.07 35.71
C MET A 434 19.13 12.74 36.96
N GLN A 435 18.71 12.29 38.16
CA GLN A 435 19.30 12.73 39.43
C GLN A 435 20.80 12.41 39.52
N ALA A 436 21.25 11.25 39.01
CA ALA A 436 22.67 10.90 39.00
C ALA A 436 23.48 11.80 38.05
N VAL A 437 22.97 12.09 36.86
CA VAL A 437 23.62 13.02 35.90
C VAL A 437 23.69 14.45 36.46
N GLU A 438 22.61 14.96 37.05
CA GLU A 438 22.60 16.30 37.62
C GLU A 438 23.52 16.42 38.85
N LEU A 439 23.58 15.40 39.72
CA LEU A 439 24.57 15.35 40.81
C LEU A 439 26.02 15.35 40.30
N LEU A 440 26.32 14.58 39.25
CA LEU A 440 27.64 14.61 38.60
C LEU A 440 27.94 15.99 37.98
N SER A 441 26.93 16.75 37.55
CA SER A 441 27.10 18.10 37.02
C SER A 441 27.56 19.14 38.07
N LEU A 442 27.41 18.83 39.38
CA LEU A 442 27.85 19.71 40.47
C LEU A 442 29.33 19.52 40.84
N LEU A 443 29.99 18.47 40.35
CA LEU A 443 31.38 18.15 40.69
C LEU A 443 32.39 18.97 39.85
N PRO A 444 33.52 19.42 40.43
CA PRO A 444 34.55 20.20 39.73
C PRO A 444 35.46 19.35 38.83
N LEU A 445 34.88 18.42 38.06
CA LEU A 445 35.54 17.36 37.27
C LEU A 445 36.63 17.85 36.32
N GLN A 446 36.56 19.11 35.89
CA GLN A 446 37.56 19.74 35.01
C GLN A 446 38.96 19.75 35.64
N ALA A 447 39.08 19.90 36.97
CA ALA A 447 40.37 19.91 37.65
C ALA A 447 41.04 18.52 37.65
N ALA A 448 40.27 17.45 37.85
CA ALA A 448 40.77 16.07 37.86
C ALA A 448 41.18 15.56 36.47
N SER A 449 40.60 16.13 35.40
CA SER A 449 40.80 15.68 34.01
C SER A 449 42.24 15.74 33.49
N ALA A 450 43.13 16.47 34.17
CA ALA A 450 44.54 16.61 33.80
C ALA A 450 45.43 15.43 34.21
N GLU A 451 45.01 14.63 35.20
CA GLU A 451 45.82 13.52 35.75
C GLU A 451 45.15 12.13 35.59
N GLU A 452 43.82 12.04 35.62
CA GLU A 452 43.10 10.75 35.50
C GLU A 452 42.01 10.77 34.42
N THR A 453 42.28 10.09 33.29
CA THR A 453 41.34 10.02 32.15
C THR A 453 40.12 9.12 32.41
N ALA A 454 40.17 8.25 33.43
CA ALA A 454 39.11 7.29 33.71
C ALA A 454 37.83 7.94 34.27
N LEU A 455 37.95 9.01 35.05
CA LEU A 455 36.80 9.68 35.68
C LEU A 455 35.91 10.40 34.65
N PRO A 456 36.42 11.22 33.69
CA PRO A 456 35.61 11.77 32.61
C PRO A 456 34.88 10.71 31.77
N LEU A 457 35.55 9.58 31.48
CA LEU A 457 34.95 8.47 30.72
C LEU A 457 33.80 7.81 31.48
N ALA A 458 33.92 7.63 32.80
CA ALA A 458 32.84 7.08 33.63
C ALA A 458 31.62 8.02 33.70
N VAL A 459 31.85 9.33 33.79
CA VAL A 459 30.77 10.35 33.76
C VAL A 459 30.04 10.34 32.42
N GLU A 460 30.77 10.21 31.31
CA GLU A 460 30.15 10.13 29.97
C GLU A 460 29.41 8.79 29.76
N CYS A 461 29.86 7.70 30.37
CA CYS A 461 29.12 6.43 30.38
C CYS A 461 27.77 6.57 31.11
N VAL A 462 27.73 7.23 32.27
CA VAL A 462 26.48 7.50 33.02
C VAL A 462 25.54 8.42 32.22
N ARG A 463 26.08 9.42 31.51
CA ARG A 463 25.28 10.26 30.60
C ARG A 463 24.67 9.47 29.44
N ASN A 464 25.43 8.56 28.82
CA ASN A 464 24.90 7.71 27.75
C ASN A 464 23.81 6.76 28.26
N ALA A 465 23.95 6.18 29.45
CA ALA A 465 22.90 5.40 30.10
C ALA A 465 21.63 6.23 30.36
N ASN A 466 21.78 7.47 30.85
CA ASN A 466 20.64 8.39 31.01
C ASN A 466 19.95 8.74 29.70
N LEU A 467 20.74 9.04 28.67
CA LEU A 467 20.25 9.36 27.33
C LEU A 467 19.61 8.15 26.64
N LEU A 468 20.02 6.92 26.97
CA LEU A 468 19.38 5.67 26.53
C LEU A 468 18.01 5.48 27.19
N LEU A 469 17.93 5.69 28.51
CA LEU A 469 16.66 5.66 29.25
C LEU A 469 15.68 6.73 28.73
N ALA A 470 16.19 7.92 28.39
CA ALA A 470 15.42 8.97 27.75
C ALA A 470 14.94 8.62 26.32
N ASP A 471 15.73 7.87 25.53
CA ASP A 471 15.28 7.36 24.24
C ASP A 471 14.20 6.27 24.39
N LEU A 472 14.29 5.39 25.39
CA LEU A 472 13.24 4.41 25.71
C LEU A 472 11.93 5.10 26.18
N VAL A 473 12.09 6.12 27.04
CA VAL A 473 11.24 7.31 27.23
C VAL A 473 10.45 7.68 25.96
N GLN A 474 11.18 8.33 25.06
CA GLN A 474 10.65 8.91 23.83
C GLN A 474 10.08 7.86 22.86
N LEU A 475 10.58 6.62 22.86
CA LEU A 475 10.04 5.52 22.06
C LEU A 475 8.60 5.20 22.47
N ASN A 476 8.35 5.06 23.77
CA ASN A 476 7.02 4.77 24.33
C ASN A 476 6.05 5.91 24.07
N PHE A 477 6.52 7.16 24.22
CA PHE A 477 5.73 8.35 23.91
C PHE A 477 5.40 8.47 22.42
N ASN A 478 6.40 8.45 21.52
CA ASN A 478 6.19 8.57 20.08
C ASN A 478 5.38 7.40 19.50
N PHE A 479 5.56 6.18 20.02
CA PHE A 479 4.76 5.05 19.61
C PHE A 479 3.28 5.27 19.95
N SER A 480 2.96 5.60 21.20
CA SER A 480 1.58 5.74 21.67
C SER A 480 0.86 6.98 21.13
N THR A 481 1.59 8.05 20.81
CA THR A 481 1.02 9.32 20.32
C THR A 481 1.03 9.51 18.81
N ILE A 482 1.93 8.84 18.06
CA ILE A 482 2.08 9.03 16.61
C ILE A 482 1.87 7.72 15.84
N ILE A 483 2.64 6.67 16.14
CA ILE A 483 2.64 5.44 15.34
C ILE A 483 1.35 4.63 15.54
N LEU A 484 0.93 4.40 16.78
CA LEU A 484 -0.26 3.60 17.09
C LEU A 484 -1.55 4.26 16.58
N PRO A 485 -1.81 5.58 16.74
CA PRO A 485 -3.00 6.22 16.19
C PRO A 485 -3.07 6.16 14.66
N GLU A 486 -1.98 6.46 13.94
CA GLU A 486 -1.99 6.40 12.48
C GLU A 486 -2.07 4.94 11.97
N ALA A 487 -1.44 3.97 12.66
CA ALA A 487 -1.59 2.55 12.35
C ALA A 487 -3.03 2.05 12.55
N LEU A 488 -3.69 2.42 13.65
CA LEU A 488 -5.10 2.10 13.87
C LEU A 488 -5.96 2.71 12.76
N LYS A 489 -5.86 4.03 12.54
CA LYS A 489 -6.60 4.77 11.50
C LYS A 489 -6.43 4.15 10.12
N LYS A 490 -5.19 3.88 9.69
CA LYS A 490 -4.90 3.33 8.36
C LYS A 490 -5.32 1.88 8.16
N VAL A 491 -5.30 1.06 9.21
CA VAL A 491 -5.79 -0.33 9.13
C VAL A 491 -7.32 -0.39 9.19
N HIS A 492 -7.99 0.51 9.92
CA HIS A 492 -9.47 0.61 9.90
C HIS A 492 -10.00 1.18 8.58
N SER A 493 -9.33 2.18 7.99
CA SER A 493 -9.68 2.72 6.67
C SER A 493 -9.23 1.87 5.47
N GLU A 494 -8.67 0.67 5.74
CA GLU A 494 -8.21 -0.28 4.73
C GLU A 494 -7.24 0.31 3.69
N ASP A 495 -6.31 1.17 4.13
CA ASP A 495 -5.31 1.77 3.24
C ASP A 495 -4.51 0.65 2.53
N PRO A 496 -4.59 0.56 1.18
CA PRO A 496 -4.04 -0.59 0.45
C PRO A 496 -2.52 -0.68 0.55
N SER A 497 -1.83 0.44 0.77
CA SER A 497 -0.38 0.45 0.99
C SER A 497 -0.02 -0.10 2.37
N VAL A 498 -0.82 0.21 3.40
CA VAL A 498 -0.62 -0.35 4.75
C VAL A 498 -0.95 -1.85 4.78
N LEU A 499 -2.06 -2.25 4.15
CA LEU A 499 -2.45 -3.67 4.09
C LEU A 499 -1.43 -4.53 3.32
N LEU A 500 -0.92 -4.04 2.18
CA LEU A 500 0.15 -4.73 1.44
C LEU A 500 1.42 -4.87 2.29
N MET A 501 1.90 -3.78 2.89
CA MET A 501 3.08 -3.81 3.77
C MET A 501 2.92 -4.80 4.93
N ILE A 502 1.73 -4.92 5.52
CA ILE A 502 1.45 -5.92 6.56
C ILE A 502 1.54 -7.35 5.98
N THR A 503 1.08 -7.61 4.76
CA THR A 503 1.25 -8.93 4.12
C THR A 503 2.70 -9.24 3.75
N GLU A 504 3.49 -8.25 3.33
CA GLU A 504 4.93 -8.40 3.05
C GLU A 504 5.72 -8.67 4.34
N LEU A 505 5.42 -7.95 5.43
CA LEU A 505 6.01 -8.19 6.75
C LEU A 505 5.71 -9.60 7.26
N ASN A 506 4.45 -10.06 7.17
CA ASN A 506 4.10 -11.42 7.53
C ASN A 506 4.80 -12.46 6.63
N THR A 507 5.04 -12.13 5.35
CA THR A 507 5.79 -13.00 4.43
C THR A 507 7.26 -13.15 4.85
N VAL A 508 7.93 -12.06 5.25
CA VAL A 508 9.29 -12.11 5.84
C VAL A 508 9.31 -12.99 7.10
N ILE A 509 8.30 -12.88 7.96
CA ILE A 509 8.23 -13.66 9.21
C ILE A 509 7.96 -15.15 8.95
N ILE A 510 7.13 -15.48 7.96
CA ILE A 510 6.84 -16.87 7.55
C ILE A 510 8.04 -17.50 6.82
N ASN A 511 8.83 -16.70 6.10
CA ASN A 511 10.06 -17.14 5.42
C ASN A 511 11.29 -17.21 6.33
N SER A 512 11.17 -16.86 7.62
CA SER A 512 12.21 -17.12 8.62
C SER A 512 12.44 -18.64 8.73
N PRO A 513 13.69 -19.13 8.75
CA PRO A 513 13.98 -20.58 8.80
C PRO A 513 13.49 -21.26 10.08
N VAL A 514 13.19 -20.47 11.13
CA VAL A 514 12.68 -20.89 12.44
C VAL A 514 11.67 -19.83 12.93
N PRO A 515 10.56 -20.17 13.61
CA PRO A 515 9.64 -19.20 14.18
C PRO A 515 10.33 -18.22 15.14
N LEU A 516 9.89 -16.95 15.19
CA LEU A 516 10.60 -15.89 15.93
C LEU A 516 10.79 -16.20 17.43
N ASN A 517 9.79 -16.79 18.08
CA ASN A 517 9.89 -17.21 19.49
C ASN A 517 10.96 -18.30 19.69
N ASP A 518 10.99 -19.30 18.81
CA ASP A 518 11.97 -20.39 18.87
C ASP A 518 13.38 -19.86 18.59
N LEU A 519 13.52 -18.96 17.60
CA LEU A 519 14.78 -18.25 17.30
C LEU A 519 15.26 -17.43 18.51
N LEU A 520 14.37 -16.73 19.22
CA LEU A 520 14.70 -16.04 20.47
C LEU A 520 15.21 -17.00 21.54
N THR A 521 14.53 -18.13 21.78
CA THR A 521 15.03 -19.12 22.76
C THR A 521 16.38 -19.70 22.38
N GLN A 522 16.67 -19.84 21.08
CA GLN A 522 17.98 -20.29 20.58
C GLN A 522 19.06 -19.22 20.76
N LEU A 523 18.77 -17.94 20.50
CA LEU A 523 19.70 -16.83 20.75
C LEU A 523 19.96 -16.62 22.25
N GLU A 524 18.92 -16.67 23.10
CA GLU A 524 19.05 -16.61 24.56
C GLU A 524 19.85 -17.79 25.12
N MET A 525 19.68 -18.99 24.54
CA MET A 525 20.53 -20.15 24.86
C MET A 525 21.97 -19.93 24.37
N HIS A 526 22.16 -19.38 23.18
CA HIS A 526 23.47 -19.09 22.61
C HIS A 526 24.27 -18.12 23.49
N LEU A 527 23.62 -17.02 23.89
CA LEU A 527 24.14 -16.03 24.83
C LEU A 527 24.58 -16.68 26.15
N ARG A 528 23.75 -17.51 26.78
CA ARG A 528 24.09 -18.16 28.07
C ARG A 528 25.33 -19.05 27.97
N TYR A 529 25.51 -19.79 26.87
CA TYR A 529 26.72 -20.60 26.66
C TYR A 529 27.97 -19.74 26.43
N LEU A 530 27.86 -18.65 25.66
CA LEU A 530 28.96 -17.69 25.49
C LEU A 530 29.34 -16.97 26.80
N VAL A 531 28.37 -16.63 27.65
CA VAL A 531 28.62 -16.04 28.99
C VAL A 531 29.39 -17.01 29.89
N MET A 532 29.25 -18.33 29.67
CA MET A 532 29.99 -19.38 30.37
C MET A 532 31.34 -19.74 29.69
N ASP A 533 31.77 -19.00 28.67
CA ASP A 533 32.93 -19.32 27.79
C ASP A 533 32.85 -20.78 27.22
N MET A 534 31.64 -21.27 26.89
CA MET A 534 31.38 -22.61 26.36
C MET A 534 30.93 -22.63 24.89
N GLU A 535 31.28 -23.69 24.15
CA GLU A 535 30.70 -23.96 22.82
C GLU A 535 29.19 -24.19 22.91
N SER A 536 28.43 -23.44 22.11
CA SER A 536 26.97 -23.46 22.15
C SER A 536 26.35 -24.42 21.12
N PRO A 537 25.35 -25.24 21.50
CA PRO A 537 24.61 -26.06 20.55
C PRO A 537 23.70 -25.25 19.60
N ALA A 538 23.50 -23.96 19.87
CA ALA A 538 22.60 -23.07 19.13
C ALA A 538 23.31 -22.12 18.14
N GLY A 539 24.57 -22.38 17.78
CA GLY A 539 25.38 -21.47 16.94
C GLY A 539 24.81 -21.13 15.55
N GLY A 540 23.84 -21.91 15.04
CA GLY A 540 23.11 -21.55 13.82
C GLY A 540 22.14 -20.37 13.96
N ALA A 541 21.78 -19.98 15.19
CA ALA A 541 20.78 -18.96 15.45
C ALA A 541 21.19 -17.56 14.94
N GLN A 542 22.48 -17.20 15.02
CA GLN A 542 22.96 -15.93 14.47
C GLN A 542 22.84 -15.87 12.94
N ALA A 543 23.00 -17.00 12.24
CA ALA A 543 22.81 -17.05 10.79
C ALA A 543 21.34 -16.84 10.40
N ALA A 544 20.40 -17.43 11.16
CA ALA A 544 18.97 -17.19 10.99
C ALA A 544 18.57 -15.73 11.33
N ALA A 545 19.16 -15.14 12.37
CA ALA A 545 18.95 -13.73 12.70
C ALA A 545 19.52 -12.78 11.64
N ALA A 546 20.68 -13.11 11.05
CA ALA A 546 21.26 -12.35 9.94
C ALA A 546 20.43 -12.47 8.64
N GLU A 547 19.84 -13.63 8.37
CA GLU A 547 18.89 -13.81 7.25
C GLU A 547 17.62 -12.96 7.47
N LEU A 548 17.02 -13.02 8.67
CA LEU A 548 15.88 -12.17 9.04
C LEU A 548 16.22 -10.68 8.93
N ARG A 549 17.44 -10.27 9.34
CA ARG A 549 17.96 -8.90 9.20
C ARG A 549 17.94 -8.47 7.74
N ALA A 550 18.53 -9.27 6.86
CA ALA A 550 18.60 -8.99 5.43
C ALA A 550 17.22 -8.93 4.76
N GLN A 551 16.29 -9.82 5.12
CA GLN A 551 14.92 -9.80 4.60
C GLN A 551 14.12 -8.58 5.10
N TYR A 552 14.27 -8.19 6.37
CA TYR A 552 13.60 -7.02 6.95
C TYR A 552 14.18 -5.70 6.44
N GLU A 553 15.50 -5.60 6.29
CA GLU A 553 16.16 -4.45 5.65
C GLU A 553 15.79 -4.36 4.16
N ALA A 554 15.63 -5.48 3.45
CA ALA A 554 15.12 -5.48 2.08
C ALA A 554 13.69 -4.92 2.00
N LEU A 555 12.79 -5.29 2.93
CA LEU A 555 11.44 -4.72 3.03
C LEU A 555 11.46 -3.20 3.29
N LEU A 556 12.33 -2.74 4.18
CA LEU A 556 12.54 -1.30 4.41
C LEU A 556 13.16 -0.58 3.20
N SER A 557 13.99 -1.27 2.42
CA SER A 557 14.80 -0.70 1.33
C SER A 557 14.15 -0.74 -0.05
N ALA A 558 13.27 -1.71 -0.33
CA ALA A 558 12.66 -2.00 -1.64
C ALA A 558 12.11 -0.76 -2.37
N ALA A 559 12.94 -0.10 -3.19
CA ALA A 559 12.54 1.08 -3.96
C ALA A 559 11.49 0.68 -5.00
N GLY A 560 10.50 1.56 -5.22
CA GLY A 560 9.34 1.26 -6.06
C GLY A 560 9.76 0.85 -7.47
N ALA A 561 9.48 -0.41 -7.84
CA ALA A 561 9.70 -0.94 -9.18
C ALA A 561 8.65 -0.46 -10.20
N GLU A 562 8.09 0.74 -10.00
CA GLU A 562 7.24 1.46 -10.94
C GLU A 562 7.29 2.97 -10.63
N GLY A 563 7.45 3.79 -11.66
CA GLY A 563 7.80 5.21 -11.53
C GLY A 563 6.61 6.13 -11.19
N ARG A 564 6.09 6.07 -9.96
CA ARG A 564 5.17 7.08 -9.40
C ARG A 564 5.77 7.70 -8.13
N ALA A 565 5.68 9.03 -8.03
CA ALA A 565 6.34 9.79 -6.98
C ALA A 565 5.59 9.71 -5.64
N GLY A 566 6.33 9.49 -4.56
CA GLY A 566 5.82 9.41 -3.18
C GLY A 566 6.27 8.11 -2.50
N GLN A 567 6.70 8.21 -1.24
CA GLN A 567 6.79 7.02 -0.39
C GLN A 567 5.37 6.59 -0.02
N SER A 568 5.07 5.30 -0.14
CA SER A 568 3.73 4.78 0.11
C SER A 568 3.41 4.80 1.62
N ALA A 569 2.13 4.98 1.99
CA ALA A 569 1.73 5.21 3.39
C ALA A 569 2.19 4.09 4.36
N GLY A 570 2.03 2.82 3.97
CA GLY A 570 2.52 1.67 4.75
C GLY A 570 4.03 1.65 4.93
N ARG A 571 4.79 2.09 3.93
CA ARG A 571 6.24 2.19 4.03
C ARG A 571 6.68 3.35 4.92
N MET A 572 6.04 4.51 4.85
CA MET A 572 6.34 5.63 5.76
C MET A 572 6.03 5.24 7.21
N LEU A 573 4.92 4.53 7.45
CA LEU A 573 4.54 4.02 8.76
C LEU A 573 5.54 2.97 9.29
N LEU A 574 5.95 2.01 8.46
CA LEU A 574 6.96 0.99 8.81
C LEU A 574 8.35 1.62 9.06
N MET A 575 8.75 2.60 8.24
CA MET A 575 10.00 3.35 8.42
C MET A 575 9.98 4.18 9.71
N GLY A 576 8.87 4.86 10.01
CA GLY A 576 8.70 5.60 11.27
C GLY A 576 8.82 4.67 12.48
N PHE A 577 8.11 3.54 12.47
CA PHE A 577 8.14 2.55 13.55
C PHE A 577 9.53 1.91 13.71
N ASN A 578 10.23 1.59 12.61
CA ASN A 578 11.62 1.10 12.69
C ASN A 578 12.59 2.18 13.19
N GLY A 579 12.42 3.44 12.75
CA GLY A 579 13.23 4.58 13.15
C GLY A 579 13.20 4.85 14.66
N LEU A 580 12.05 4.62 15.30
CA LEU A 580 11.91 4.66 16.76
C LEU A 580 12.90 3.71 17.47
N PHE A 581 13.00 2.46 17.01
CA PHE A 581 13.95 1.50 17.57
C PHE A 581 15.40 1.78 17.15
N ALA A 582 15.64 2.35 15.97
CA ALA A 582 16.99 2.63 15.46
C ALA A 582 17.75 3.67 16.29
N ALA A 583 17.05 4.62 16.93
CA ALA A 583 17.65 5.58 17.87
C ALA A 583 18.20 4.86 19.12
N VAL A 584 17.37 4.04 19.78
CA VAL A 584 17.77 3.20 20.91
C VAL A 584 18.92 2.26 20.53
N GLU A 585 18.87 1.64 19.34
CA GLU A 585 19.94 0.74 18.86
C GLU A 585 21.27 1.48 18.64
N LEU A 586 21.24 2.73 18.16
CA LEU A 586 22.43 3.57 18.04
C LEU A 586 23.03 3.89 19.41
N ARG A 587 22.21 4.38 20.35
CA ARG A 587 22.69 4.79 21.67
C ARG A 587 23.12 3.62 22.56
N ALA A 588 22.50 2.46 22.40
CA ALA A 588 22.96 1.21 22.99
C ALA A 588 24.39 0.86 22.53
N ARG A 589 24.68 1.02 21.24
CA ARG A 589 26.03 0.80 20.69
C ARG A 589 27.04 1.82 21.20
N GLU A 590 26.67 3.10 21.31
CA GLU A 590 27.50 4.16 21.89
C GLU A 590 27.84 3.89 23.37
N MET A 591 26.84 3.52 24.19
CA MET A 591 27.04 3.13 25.60
C MET A 591 27.92 1.88 25.73
N ALA A 592 27.69 0.86 24.90
CA ALA A 592 28.50 -0.36 24.91
C ALA A 592 29.97 -0.10 24.51
N ASP A 593 30.22 0.81 23.56
CA ASP A 593 31.59 1.23 23.21
C ASP A 593 32.28 1.87 24.43
N HIS A 594 31.61 2.78 25.15
CA HIS A 594 32.12 3.35 26.41
C HIS A 594 32.45 2.28 27.46
N LEU A 595 31.60 1.27 27.64
CA LEU A 595 31.83 0.16 28.58
C LEU A 595 33.03 -0.74 28.22
N THR A 596 33.52 -0.74 26.98
CA THR A 596 34.73 -1.51 26.58
C THR A 596 36.05 -0.77 26.85
N THR A 597 36.00 0.50 27.25
CA THR A 597 37.19 1.33 27.51
C THR A 597 38.02 0.75 28.67
N PRO A 598 39.38 0.72 28.60
CA PRO A 598 40.20 -0.01 29.58
C PRO A 598 40.08 0.50 31.03
N LEU A 599 39.27 -0.22 31.82
CA LEU A 599 38.99 0.08 33.22
C LEU A 599 40.24 -0.02 34.13
N PRO A 600 40.38 0.89 35.12
CA PRO A 600 41.42 0.82 36.16
C PRO A 600 41.45 -0.54 36.87
N PRO A 601 42.64 -1.10 37.20
CA PRO A 601 42.76 -2.43 37.80
C PRO A 601 42.16 -2.53 39.21
N ALA A 602 41.91 -1.40 39.88
CA ALA A 602 41.19 -1.37 41.15
C ALA A 602 39.67 -1.63 40.99
N TRP A 603 39.06 -1.15 39.90
CA TRP A 603 37.61 -1.22 39.69
C TRP A 603 37.14 -2.63 39.28
N ARG A 604 38.02 -3.43 38.67
CA ARG A 604 37.78 -4.85 38.31
C ARG A 604 37.58 -5.79 39.52
N LYS A 605 37.58 -5.26 40.73
CA LYS A 605 37.24 -5.96 41.98
C LYS A 605 35.78 -5.74 42.41
N ILE A 606 35.02 -4.97 41.64
CA ILE A 606 33.60 -4.70 41.86
C ILE A 606 32.84 -5.55 40.85
N ASP A 607 32.10 -6.55 41.33
CA ASP A 607 31.51 -7.61 40.50
C ASP A 607 30.65 -7.01 39.37
N HIS A 608 29.71 -6.12 39.69
CA HIS A 608 28.87 -5.43 38.70
C HIS A 608 29.64 -4.69 37.59
N ILE A 609 30.82 -4.13 37.89
CA ILE A 609 31.67 -3.47 36.88
C ILE A 609 32.38 -4.51 36.00
N SER A 610 32.80 -5.63 36.59
CA SER A 610 33.36 -6.76 35.85
C SER A 610 32.32 -7.42 34.95
N ASP A 611 31.08 -7.55 35.43
CA ASP A 611 29.96 -8.17 34.71
C ASP A 611 29.49 -7.29 33.54
N ALA A 612 29.32 -5.98 33.73
CA ALA A 612 29.01 -5.04 32.65
C ALA A 612 30.12 -5.02 31.58
N ALA A 613 31.39 -5.00 31.99
CA ALA A 613 32.54 -5.09 31.09
C ALA A 613 32.72 -6.48 30.44
N HIS A 614 32.05 -7.51 30.97
CA HIS A 614 31.96 -8.82 30.35
C HIS A 614 30.87 -8.83 29.28
N MET A 615 29.66 -8.35 29.60
CA MET A 615 28.52 -8.30 28.67
C MET A 615 28.78 -7.41 27.46
N SER A 616 29.56 -6.32 27.60
CA SER A 616 29.96 -5.44 26.50
C SER A 616 30.95 -6.06 25.49
N ARG A 617 31.47 -7.28 25.74
CA ARG A 617 32.36 -8.01 24.81
C ARG A 617 31.71 -8.12 23.40
N PRO A 618 32.44 -7.87 22.30
CA PRO A 618 31.88 -7.85 20.94
C PRO A 618 31.10 -9.11 20.52
N MET A 619 31.52 -10.30 20.97
CA MET A 619 30.82 -11.55 20.64
C MET A 619 29.44 -11.61 21.32
N LEU A 620 29.36 -11.30 22.62
CA LEU A 620 28.10 -11.25 23.36
C LEU A 620 27.19 -10.16 22.79
N ARG A 621 27.72 -8.95 22.59
CA ARG A 621 27.04 -7.83 21.93
C ARG A 621 26.41 -8.20 20.59
N SER A 622 27.07 -8.97 19.73
CA SER A 622 26.47 -9.40 18.46
C SER A 622 25.20 -10.23 18.64
N VAL A 623 25.16 -11.13 19.63
CA VAL A 623 23.97 -11.94 19.96
C VAL A 623 22.87 -11.07 20.58
N LEU A 624 23.24 -10.07 21.38
CA LEU A 624 22.31 -9.13 21.98
C LEU A 624 21.66 -8.23 20.90
N GLU A 625 22.44 -7.74 19.92
CA GLU A 625 21.96 -7.00 18.75
C GLU A 625 21.06 -7.87 17.84
N ASP A 626 21.33 -9.19 17.73
CA ASP A 626 20.44 -10.16 17.08
C ASP A 626 19.12 -10.36 17.85
N ILE A 627 19.16 -10.50 19.18
CA ILE A 627 17.95 -10.62 20.03
C ILE A 627 17.07 -9.37 19.90
N PHE A 628 17.66 -8.18 19.98
CA PHE A 628 16.93 -6.92 19.84
C PHE A 628 16.25 -6.79 18.48
N LEU A 629 16.92 -7.17 17.38
CA LEU A 629 16.30 -7.23 16.05
C LEU A 629 15.06 -8.15 16.03
N VAL A 630 15.17 -9.38 16.54
CA VAL A 630 14.06 -10.34 16.47
C VAL A 630 12.88 -9.87 17.33
N ARG A 631 13.13 -9.30 18.52
CA ARG A 631 12.10 -8.66 19.36
C ARG A 631 11.47 -7.44 18.67
N ARG A 632 12.23 -6.61 17.96
CA ARG A 632 11.70 -5.49 17.15
C ARG A 632 10.74 -5.99 16.08
N VAL A 633 11.16 -6.95 15.25
CA VAL A 633 10.31 -7.51 14.17
C VAL A 633 9.04 -8.13 14.75
N GLN A 634 9.15 -8.87 15.86
CA GLN A 634 8.02 -9.43 16.58
C GLN A 634 7.07 -8.34 17.12
N ALA A 635 7.57 -7.30 17.77
CA ALA A 635 6.75 -6.23 18.35
C ALA A 635 5.99 -5.45 17.27
N VAL A 636 6.65 -5.15 16.14
CA VAL A 636 6.02 -4.49 14.98
C VAL A 636 4.88 -5.35 14.42
N ALA A 637 5.11 -6.67 14.27
CA ALA A 637 4.10 -7.60 13.77
C ALA A 637 2.92 -7.79 14.74
N GLU A 638 3.18 -7.91 16.04
CA GLU A 638 2.13 -8.06 17.07
C GLU A 638 1.26 -6.80 17.19
N VAL A 639 1.83 -5.59 17.02
CA VAL A 639 1.04 -4.35 16.94
C VAL A 639 0.15 -4.35 15.69
N PHE A 640 0.70 -4.63 14.50
CA PHE A 640 -0.13 -4.65 13.29
C PHE A 640 -1.20 -5.74 13.32
N ALA A 641 -0.92 -6.93 13.86
CA ALA A 641 -1.91 -7.96 14.09
C ALA A 641 -3.02 -7.48 15.04
N SER A 642 -2.66 -6.75 16.10
CA SER A 642 -3.63 -6.15 17.02
C SER A 642 -4.50 -5.08 16.34
N CYS A 643 -3.92 -4.21 15.50
CA CYS A 643 -4.66 -3.24 14.70
C CYS A 643 -5.62 -3.90 13.69
N VAL A 644 -5.22 -5.00 13.06
CA VAL A 644 -6.08 -5.80 12.15
C VAL A 644 -7.22 -6.48 12.92
N THR A 645 -6.97 -6.96 14.14
CA THR A 645 -8.02 -7.49 15.02
C THR A 645 -9.01 -6.41 15.43
N MET A 646 -8.55 -5.21 15.78
CA MET A 646 -9.43 -4.06 16.06
C MET A 646 -10.31 -3.69 14.86
N ALA A 647 -9.72 -3.57 13.66
CA ALA A 647 -10.47 -3.23 12.44
C ALA A 647 -11.54 -4.27 12.08
N ARG A 648 -11.24 -5.57 12.25
CA ARG A 648 -12.22 -6.65 12.03
C ARG A 648 -13.32 -6.70 13.11
N ALA A 649 -12.99 -6.34 14.34
CA ALA A 649 -13.97 -6.23 15.42
C ALA A 649 -14.90 -5.03 15.21
N PHE A 650 -14.36 -3.91 14.73
CA PHE A 650 -15.11 -2.71 14.32
C PHE A 650 -16.12 -2.99 13.18
N THR A 651 -15.79 -3.86 12.22
CA THR A 651 -16.71 -4.27 11.14
C THR A 651 -17.65 -5.43 11.52
N GLY A 652 -17.57 -5.97 12.74
CA GLY A 652 -18.41 -7.11 13.17
C GLY A 652 -18.08 -8.44 12.49
N THR A 653 -16.86 -8.61 11.99
CA THR A 653 -16.41 -9.79 11.21
C THR A 653 -15.67 -10.85 12.05
N LEU A 654 -15.58 -10.66 13.38
CA LEU A 654 -14.84 -11.53 14.29
C LEU A 654 -15.76 -12.26 15.30
N PRO A 655 -15.72 -13.60 15.42
CA PRO A 655 -16.46 -14.27 16.49
C PRO A 655 -15.93 -13.89 17.89
N ALA A 656 -16.85 -13.77 18.85
CA ALA A 656 -16.50 -13.62 20.27
C ALA A 656 -15.67 -14.84 20.75
N PRO A 657 -14.66 -14.65 21.61
CA PRO A 657 -14.37 -13.44 22.40
C PRO A 657 -13.51 -12.38 21.70
N HIS A 658 -13.00 -12.64 20.49
CA HIS A 658 -12.03 -11.76 19.82
C HIS A 658 -12.63 -10.46 19.23
N ALA A 659 -13.96 -10.30 19.29
CA ALA A 659 -14.69 -9.09 18.89
C ALA A 659 -14.60 -7.91 19.88
N ALA A 660 -13.84 -8.03 20.97
CA ALA A 660 -13.73 -7.00 21.99
C ALA A 660 -12.59 -6.02 21.66
N PRO A 661 -12.80 -4.69 21.76
CA PRO A 661 -11.70 -3.74 21.63
C PRO A 661 -10.68 -3.93 22.74
N LEU A 662 -9.41 -3.85 22.32
CA LEU A 662 -8.22 -3.76 23.16
C LEU A 662 -8.08 -2.34 23.70
N ASP A 663 -7.62 -2.23 24.94
CA ASP A 663 -7.24 -0.94 25.53
C ASP A 663 -5.83 -0.51 25.11
N THR A 664 -5.46 0.73 25.43
CA THR A 664 -4.15 1.31 25.10
C THR A 664 -2.99 0.56 25.76
N ALA A 665 -3.18 -0.06 26.92
CA ALA A 665 -2.12 -0.81 27.60
C ALA A 665 -1.83 -2.13 26.87
N ALA A 666 -2.86 -2.86 26.46
CA ALA A 666 -2.76 -4.05 25.62
C ALA A 666 -2.12 -3.74 24.25
N LEU A 667 -2.51 -2.63 23.61
CA LEU A 667 -1.93 -2.19 22.33
C LEU A 667 -0.46 -1.75 22.45
N CYS A 668 -0.05 -1.19 23.60
CA CYS A 668 1.36 -0.88 23.88
C CYS A 668 2.18 -2.07 24.38
N LYS A 669 1.55 -3.17 24.82
CA LYS A 669 2.24 -4.32 25.44
C LYS A 669 3.35 -4.94 24.57
N PRO A 670 3.21 -5.13 23.24
CA PRO A 670 4.29 -5.68 22.42
C PRO A 670 5.53 -4.79 22.37
N VAL A 671 5.35 -3.47 22.29
CA VAL A 671 6.46 -2.50 22.26
C VAL A 671 7.11 -2.39 23.64
N ARG A 672 6.30 -2.35 24.72
CA ARG A 672 6.80 -2.41 26.11
C ARG A 672 7.58 -3.70 26.39
N ARG A 673 7.18 -4.83 25.79
CA ARG A 673 7.92 -6.10 25.83
C ARG A 673 9.17 -6.12 24.94
N SER A 674 9.38 -5.13 24.07
CA SER A 674 10.61 -4.98 23.29
C SER A 674 11.72 -4.30 24.11
N TYR A 675 11.37 -3.30 24.94
CA TYR A 675 12.32 -2.64 25.85
C TYR A 675 12.95 -3.59 26.87
N LEU A 676 12.22 -4.64 27.26
CA LEU A 676 12.71 -5.74 28.10
C LEU A 676 14.06 -6.28 27.60
N CYS A 677 14.25 -6.37 26.28
CA CYS A 677 15.56 -6.73 25.75
C CYS A 677 16.53 -5.55 25.80
N SER A 678 16.18 -4.35 25.31
CA SER A 678 17.07 -3.18 25.41
C SER A 678 17.66 -2.96 26.81
N MET A 679 16.87 -3.19 27.86
CA MET A 679 17.20 -2.92 29.26
C MET A 679 17.72 -4.14 30.04
N LEU A 680 17.81 -5.31 29.39
CA LEU A 680 18.49 -6.52 29.91
C LEU A 680 19.71 -6.90 29.03
N ILE A 681 19.99 -6.09 27.99
CA ILE A 681 21.14 -6.18 27.08
C ILE A 681 22.29 -5.25 27.53
N LEU A 682 21.96 -4.20 28.27
CA LEU A 682 22.84 -3.09 28.69
C LEU A 682 22.98 -3.04 30.22
#